data_AF-A0A8J8GBM7-F1
#
_entry.id   AF-A0A8J8GBM7-F1
#
_cell.length_a   1.000
_cell.length_b   1.000
_cell.length_c   1.000
_cell.angle_alpha   90.00
_cell.angle_beta   90.00
_cell.angle_gamma   90.00
#
_symmetry.space_group_name_H-M   'P 1'
#
loop_
_entity.id
_entity.type
_entity.pdbx_description
1 polymer ?
#
loop_
_entity_poly.entity_id
_entity_poly.type
_entity_poly.pdbx_seq_one_letter_code
_entity_poly.pdbx_strand_id
1 'polypeptide(L)'
;MKKLVAFIAVLLSSFTFACGFYLSGDDVRMNFINGNNFGFQQYNSFYYSLNSFSPNSEDSVPNFKNEILWKNYCKNRVSVSEISFFLKKYEYSDIKPESNNLFLKFLFKNKDKEAIQYLKFAKNCEYFNTWQDDPWEREDSTSTVKRKNLLKNAVTFAKKSKNANIKKRYAFLAMRLAFYNKNEDEIRKIYSDNFNIKKQNDVIDYWALYFRAIVEQNAPLKNYYLAKVFDACPEKRFVSWQYFSSSTNKDEVLKYAKNSVEKSQILMMYSLYNPEKNIENIEEMYQANPNSDALSFLLFREVSKLENWIFTPYYTLFSDYYSGNENEEQSTQNVLDRVLIDRAYAQKLLEFINTADISTVNNPEFWLHAKAELLFMTKNYKESLQLISTIEERKDYKNDKNLDLLKALNLTANQTIGNAKLSDEVQQIILKNKDNKQFLFAIGRELEYLGNTNDAAFLYSALQDFSSNSYDENFIYFKSLQNKNQTYGILFYDYFSYIDAIYTPMQLQYFINNLKNQKKFVDGFYYRLHKIDDTEINSLQDLLGTKYIRENKLNLALQSFQKLDKGYLESQDVLWEKNTADNNFKNQFVFDENPFYNLKYTPNFIEEKESFRLNKLTITKKLVEYINKANNPAEKDRDCYNFLVANCYYNMSKYGSAWMMRRYSWTMITDYSLQNDDDEFNSNNLAKYYYGKAKENSKSEKFQMLCLRMQGRCENNKLDYNANEMYGYWHDDEYIEQRFSKNKFYQELKKSSSDYEDLMSSCNSFKEYFNSRK
;
A
#
# COMPACT_ATOMS: atom_id res chain seq x y z
N MET A 1 38.49 9.22 28.63
CA MET A 1 38.75 9.70 27.25
C MET A 1 38.93 8.58 26.22
N LYS A 2 39.80 7.58 26.41
CA LYS A 2 40.01 6.50 25.40
C LYS A 2 38.74 5.71 25.02
N LYS A 3 37.83 5.45 25.97
CA LYS A 3 36.53 4.80 25.69
C LYS A 3 35.57 5.69 24.89
N LEU A 4 35.65 7.01 25.04
CA LEU A 4 34.82 7.98 24.31
C LEU A 4 35.29 8.09 22.85
N VAL A 5 36.60 8.08 22.62
CA VAL A 5 37.18 8.09 21.27
C VAL A 5 36.86 6.81 20.51
N ALA A 6 36.90 5.64 21.17
CA ALA A 6 36.47 4.38 20.56
C ALA A 6 34.97 4.39 20.24
N PHE A 7 34.14 4.93 21.12
CA PHE A 7 32.69 5.05 20.89
C PHE A 7 32.36 6.00 19.73
N ILE A 8 33.06 7.14 19.65
CA ILE A 8 32.94 8.10 18.55
C ILE A 8 33.45 7.51 17.23
N ALA A 9 34.57 6.76 17.25
CA ALA A 9 35.09 6.10 16.06
C ALA A 9 34.15 5.00 15.53
N VAL A 10 33.46 4.28 16.42
CA VAL A 10 32.42 3.30 16.04
C VAL A 10 31.18 4.00 15.47
N LEU A 11 30.74 5.11 16.07
CA LEU A 11 29.59 5.89 15.56
C LEU A 11 29.87 6.61 14.24
N LEU A 12 31.12 7.06 14.01
CA LEU A 12 31.55 7.69 12.76
C LEU A 12 31.82 6.68 11.64
N SER A 13 31.97 5.39 11.96
CA SER A 13 32.13 4.32 10.96
C SER A 13 30.84 3.58 10.63
N SER A 14 29.77 3.78 11.40
CA SER A 14 28.43 3.39 11.01
C SER A 14 27.85 4.41 10.04
N PHE A 15 27.95 4.12 8.73
CA PHE A 15 27.05 4.70 7.75
C PHE A 15 25.63 4.25 8.10
N THR A 16 24.90 5.08 8.84
CA THR A 16 23.45 4.92 8.97
C THR A 16 22.86 5.34 7.63
N PHE A 17 22.54 4.37 6.77
CA PHE A 17 21.49 4.59 5.79
C PHE A 17 20.23 4.83 6.58
N ALA A 18 19.83 6.10 6.72
CA ALA A 18 18.49 6.38 7.19
C ALA A 18 17.55 5.64 6.25
N CYS A 19 16.70 4.77 6.80
CA CYS A 19 15.63 4.18 6.01
C CYS A 19 14.78 5.35 5.50
N GLY A 20 14.87 5.65 4.21
CA GLY A 20 13.91 6.53 3.55
C GLY A 20 12.51 5.92 3.64
N PHE A 21 11.51 6.68 3.22
CA PHE A 21 10.18 6.14 3.02
C PHE A 21 10.25 4.97 2.00
N TYR A 22 9.78 3.79 2.38
CA TYR A 22 9.64 2.64 1.49
C TYR A 22 8.24 2.08 1.64
N LEU A 23 7.53 1.96 0.52
CA LEU A 23 6.28 1.21 0.48
C LEU A 23 6.56 -0.26 0.78
N SER A 24 5.69 -0.86 1.57
CA SER A 24 5.68 -2.30 1.82
C SER A 24 4.63 -2.98 0.93
N GLY A 25 4.68 -4.30 0.81
CA GLY A 25 3.82 -5.05 -0.09
C GLY A 25 2.32 -4.86 0.19
N ASP A 26 1.90 -4.93 1.47
CA ASP A 26 0.48 -4.73 1.80
C ASP A 26 0.03 -3.25 1.70
N ASP A 27 0.94 -2.26 1.64
CA ASP A 27 0.57 -0.84 1.46
C ASP A 27 -0.01 -0.55 0.06
N VAL A 28 0.43 -1.32 -0.93
CA VAL A 28 -0.01 -1.18 -2.34
C VAL A 28 -0.99 -2.28 -2.76
N ARG A 29 -1.16 -3.31 -1.94
CA ARG A 29 -1.94 -4.50 -2.30
C ARG A 29 -3.42 -4.19 -2.43
N MET A 30 -4.01 -4.60 -3.55
CA MET A 30 -5.45 -4.55 -3.78
C MET A 30 -6.09 -5.87 -3.35
N ASN A 31 -7.01 -5.81 -2.38
CA ASN A 31 -7.76 -6.96 -1.88
C ASN A 31 -9.20 -6.56 -1.60
N PHE A 32 -10.16 -7.27 -2.19
CA PHE A 32 -11.58 -7.00 -1.98
C PHE A 32 -12.25 -8.11 -1.17
N ILE A 33 -11.66 -9.31 -1.07
CA ILE A 33 -12.21 -10.45 -0.35
C ILE A 33 -11.79 -10.51 1.12
N ASN A 34 -12.77 -10.60 2.02
CA ASN A 34 -12.51 -10.68 3.46
C ASN A 34 -12.94 -12.05 4.01
N GLY A 35 -11.96 -12.85 4.45
CA GLY A 35 -12.21 -14.20 4.99
C GLY A 35 -13.11 -14.23 6.23
N ASN A 36 -13.20 -13.11 6.97
CA ASN A 36 -14.07 -13.02 8.14
C ASN A 36 -15.56 -13.03 7.75
N ASN A 37 -15.92 -12.67 6.51
CA ASN A 37 -17.30 -12.76 6.03
C ASN A 37 -17.70 -14.20 5.65
N PHE A 38 -16.73 -15.10 5.51
CA PHE A 38 -16.93 -16.50 5.10
C PHE A 38 -16.60 -17.52 6.20
N GLY A 39 -16.45 -17.08 7.46
CA GLY A 39 -16.23 -18.01 8.58
C GLY A 39 -14.79 -18.54 8.72
N PHE A 40 -13.81 -17.91 8.06
CA PHE A 40 -12.41 -18.36 8.09
C PHE A 40 -11.59 -17.79 9.26
N GLN A 41 -12.21 -17.17 10.27
CA GLN A 41 -11.49 -16.50 11.37
C GLN A 41 -10.52 -17.44 12.12
N GLN A 42 -10.82 -18.74 12.19
CA GLN A 42 -9.93 -19.73 12.81
C GLN A 42 -8.62 -19.96 12.03
N TYR A 43 -8.51 -19.41 10.82
CA TYR A 43 -7.33 -19.43 9.96
C TYR A 43 -6.73 -18.02 9.75
N ASN A 44 -7.14 -17.01 10.50
CA ASN A 44 -6.71 -15.61 10.34
C ASN A 44 -5.18 -15.43 10.26
N SER A 45 -4.42 -16.21 11.03
CA SER A 45 -2.94 -16.20 11.06
C SER A 45 -2.31 -16.74 9.77
N PHE A 46 -3.13 -17.31 8.89
CA PHE A 46 -2.78 -17.89 7.60
C PHE A 46 -3.47 -17.16 6.44
N TYR A 47 -4.09 -16.01 6.66
CA TYR A 47 -4.58 -15.19 5.55
C TYR A 47 -3.40 -14.78 4.67
N TYR A 48 -3.64 -14.59 3.37
CA TYR A 48 -2.58 -14.13 2.49
C TYR A 48 -2.21 -12.69 2.88
N SER A 49 -0.91 -12.43 3.07
CA SER A 49 -0.29 -11.15 3.40
C SER A 49 1.12 -11.14 2.80
N LEU A 50 1.55 -9.97 2.33
CA LEU A 50 2.90 -9.75 1.81
C LEU A 50 3.88 -9.34 2.92
N ASN A 51 3.39 -8.69 3.98
CA ASN A 51 4.22 -8.11 5.03
C ASN A 51 4.35 -9.01 6.27
N SER A 52 3.35 -9.83 6.55
CA SER A 52 3.26 -10.51 7.84
C SER A 52 2.78 -11.95 7.72
N PHE A 53 3.42 -12.81 8.51
CA PHE A 53 2.96 -14.18 8.75
C PHE A 53 3.15 -14.47 10.24
N SER A 54 2.30 -13.87 11.06
CA SER A 54 2.38 -13.90 12.53
C SER A 54 1.09 -14.41 13.16
N PRO A 55 1.12 -14.92 14.41
CA PRO A 55 -0.10 -15.24 15.13
C PRO A 55 -0.94 -13.96 15.27
N ASN A 56 -2.19 -14.01 14.82
CA ASN A 56 -3.10 -12.89 15.00
C ASN A 56 -3.86 -13.05 16.33
N SER A 57 -3.57 -12.19 17.30
CA SER A 57 -4.15 -12.24 18.65
C SER A 57 -5.52 -11.57 18.79
N GLU A 58 -5.90 -10.70 17.84
CA GLU A 58 -7.07 -9.83 17.98
C GLU A 58 -8.39 -10.56 17.65
N ASP A 59 -8.32 -11.63 16.85
CA ASP A 59 -9.48 -12.35 16.31
C ASP A 59 -9.56 -13.82 16.80
N SER A 60 -9.08 -14.13 18.01
CA SER A 60 -9.13 -15.51 18.51
C SER A 60 -10.58 -15.98 18.73
N VAL A 61 -11.11 -16.75 17.78
CA VAL A 61 -12.42 -17.41 17.92
C VAL A 61 -12.39 -18.28 19.17
N PRO A 62 -13.32 -18.07 20.13
CA PRO A 62 -13.33 -18.85 21.35
C PRO A 62 -13.46 -20.35 21.05
N ASN A 63 -12.42 -21.12 21.38
CA ASN A 63 -12.47 -22.57 21.31
C ASN A 63 -12.98 -23.15 22.63
N PHE A 64 -14.18 -23.75 22.62
CA PHE A 64 -14.82 -24.35 23.78
C PHE A 64 -14.75 -25.88 23.82
N LYS A 65 -13.90 -26.53 23.02
CA LYS A 65 -13.86 -28.01 22.93
C LYS A 65 -13.62 -28.66 24.29
N ASN A 66 -12.77 -28.09 25.15
CA ASN A 66 -12.52 -28.62 26.49
C ASN A 66 -13.70 -28.41 27.45
N GLU A 67 -14.34 -27.25 27.37
CA GLU A 67 -15.54 -26.91 28.13
C GLU A 67 -16.71 -27.82 27.75
N ILE A 68 -16.86 -28.15 26.46
CA ILE A 68 -17.86 -29.11 25.97
C ILE A 68 -17.61 -30.50 26.56
N LEU A 69 -16.36 -30.95 26.67
CA LEU A 69 -16.05 -32.22 27.36
C LEU A 69 -16.48 -32.20 28.84
N TRP A 70 -16.29 -31.08 29.53
CA TRP A 70 -16.76 -30.92 30.92
C TRP A 70 -18.28 -30.84 31.03
N LYS A 71 -18.95 -30.17 30.08
CA LYS A 71 -20.41 -30.14 30.01
C LYS A 71 -20.98 -31.55 29.82
N ASN A 72 -20.38 -32.32 28.92
CA ASN A 72 -20.74 -33.73 28.70
C ASN A 72 -20.47 -34.59 29.94
N TYR A 73 -19.33 -34.38 30.61
CA TYR A 73 -19.02 -35.01 31.89
C TYR A 73 -20.10 -34.73 32.95
N CYS A 74 -20.60 -33.49 33.00
CA CYS A 74 -21.71 -33.07 33.86
C CYS A 74 -23.10 -33.44 33.33
N LYS A 75 -23.20 -34.33 32.32
CA LYS A 75 -24.46 -34.77 31.70
C LYS A 75 -25.34 -33.59 31.24
N ASN A 76 -24.72 -32.55 30.69
CA ASN A 76 -25.35 -31.31 30.21
C ASN A 76 -26.06 -30.48 31.29
N ARG A 77 -25.81 -30.73 32.59
CA ARG A 77 -26.44 -30.00 33.71
C ARG A 77 -25.78 -28.66 34.04
N VAL A 78 -24.64 -28.36 33.43
CA VAL A 78 -23.87 -27.13 33.63
C VAL A 78 -23.58 -26.51 32.27
N SER A 79 -23.74 -25.19 32.14
CA SER A 79 -23.48 -24.48 30.89
C SER A 79 -21.98 -24.37 30.57
N VAL A 80 -21.66 -24.21 29.29
CA VAL A 80 -20.28 -23.93 28.83
C VAL A 80 -19.75 -22.63 29.45
N SER A 81 -20.61 -21.61 29.64
CA SER A 81 -20.23 -20.33 30.24
C SER A 81 -19.75 -20.48 31.69
N GLU A 82 -20.47 -21.23 32.52
CA GLU A 82 -20.10 -21.49 33.91
C GLU A 82 -18.78 -22.26 34.03
N ILE A 83 -18.58 -23.24 33.14
CA ILE A 83 -17.33 -24.01 33.07
C ILE A 83 -16.18 -23.12 32.60
N SER A 84 -16.36 -22.32 31.54
CA SER A 84 -15.32 -21.42 31.03
C SER A 84 -14.95 -20.35 32.06
N PHE A 85 -15.94 -19.80 32.76
CA PHE A 85 -15.71 -18.85 33.86
C PHE A 85 -14.86 -19.47 34.97
N PHE A 86 -15.18 -20.70 35.40
CA PHE A 86 -14.33 -21.44 36.34
C PHE A 86 -12.90 -21.63 35.81
N LEU A 87 -12.75 -22.16 34.59
CA LEU A 87 -11.44 -22.46 34.03
C LEU A 87 -10.57 -21.20 33.89
N LYS A 88 -11.15 -20.05 33.57
CA LYS A 88 -10.42 -18.79 33.35
C LYS A 88 -10.19 -17.94 34.59
N LYS A 89 -11.09 -17.99 35.59
CA LYS A 89 -11.10 -17.02 36.71
C LYS A 89 -10.86 -17.61 38.09
N TYR A 90 -11.01 -18.92 38.28
CA TYR A 90 -10.84 -19.54 39.59
C TYR A 90 -9.40 -20.02 39.80
N GLU A 91 -8.95 -19.92 41.05
CA GLU A 91 -7.67 -20.44 41.51
C GLU A 91 -7.83 -21.72 42.35
N TYR A 92 -6.70 -22.30 42.78
CA TYR A 92 -6.69 -23.49 43.63
C TYR A 92 -7.52 -23.32 44.92
N SER A 93 -7.38 -22.16 45.57
CA SER A 93 -8.02 -21.80 46.84
C SER A 93 -9.54 -21.65 46.74
N ASP A 94 -10.07 -21.36 45.54
CA ASP A 94 -11.49 -21.15 45.29
C ASP A 94 -12.29 -22.46 45.18
N ILE A 95 -11.61 -23.60 45.06
CA ILE A 95 -12.23 -24.92 44.92
C ILE A 95 -12.64 -25.45 46.29
N LYS A 96 -13.76 -24.94 46.80
CA LYS A 96 -14.37 -25.27 48.09
C LYS A 96 -15.89 -25.48 48.00
N PRO A 97 -16.51 -26.21 48.94
CA PRO A 97 -17.94 -26.54 48.90
C PRO A 97 -18.87 -25.31 48.85
N GLU A 98 -18.44 -24.19 49.43
CA GLU A 98 -19.21 -22.95 49.53
C GLU A 98 -19.13 -22.09 48.25
N SER A 99 -18.48 -22.58 47.19
CA SER A 99 -18.33 -21.85 45.92
C SER A 99 -19.68 -21.54 45.29
N ASN A 100 -19.81 -20.32 44.74
CA ASN A 100 -21.04 -19.89 44.07
C ASN A 100 -21.18 -20.39 42.63
N ASN A 101 -20.08 -20.81 41.99
CA ASN A 101 -20.08 -21.29 40.60
C ASN A 101 -20.81 -22.63 40.45
N LEU A 102 -21.67 -22.72 39.43
CA LEU A 102 -22.58 -23.86 39.26
C LEU A 102 -21.85 -25.16 38.91
N PHE A 103 -20.69 -25.07 38.27
CA PHE A 103 -19.86 -26.24 37.96
C PHE A 103 -19.32 -26.87 39.25
N LEU A 104 -18.75 -26.08 40.16
CA LEU A 104 -18.28 -26.58 41.46
C LEU A 104 -19.42 -27.10 42.34
N LYS A 105 -20.55 -26.37 42.42
CA LYS A 105 -21.74 -26.84 43.15
C LYS A 105 -22.21 -28.20 42.66
N PHE A 106 -22.23 -28.43 41.34
CA PHE A 106 -22.58 -29.72 40.76
C PHE A 106 -21.61 -30.82 41.22
N LEU A 107 -20.29 -30.60 41.16
CA LEU A 107 -19.30 -31.61 41.53
C LEU A 107 -19.36 -31.96 43.03
N PHE A 108 -19.48 -30.96 43.91
CA PHE A 108 -19.59 -31.18 45.36
C PHE A 108 -20.89 -31.87 45.74
N LYS A 109 -22.02 -31.45 45.16
CA LYS A 109 -23.34 -32.10 45.39
C LYS A 109 -23.31 -33.58 45.00
N ASN A 110 -22.67 -33.92 43.89
CA ASN A 110 -22.52 -35.31 43.44
C ASN A 110 -21.39 -36.07 44.14
N LYS A 111 -20.67 -35.45 45.08
CA LYS A 111 -19.52 -36.03 45.80
C LYS A 111 -18.44 -36.58 44.85
N ASP A 112 -18.23 -35.92 43.70
CA ASP A 112 -17.27 -36.34 42.68
C ASP A 112 -15.84 -35.95 43.07
N LYS A 113 -15.25 -36.76 43.98
CA LYS A 113 -13.92 -36.51 44.54
C LYS A 113 -12.82 -36.56 43.48
N GLU A 114 -12.94 -37.42 42.45
CA GLU A 114 -11.92 -37.53 41.40
C GLU A 114 -11.84 -36.24 40.57
N ALA A 115 -12.98 -35.70 40.13
CA ALA A 115 -13.01 -34.45 39.38
C ALA A 115 -12.51 -33.26 40.22
N ILE A 116 -12.95 -33.15 41.48
CA ILE A 116 -12.52 -32.05 42.38
C ILE A 116 -11.01 -32.09 42.62
N GLN A 117 -10.45 -33.28 42.89
CA GLN A 117 -9.01 -33.45 43.09
C GLN A 117 -8.22 -33.14 41.82
N TYR A 118 -8.74 -33.54 40.65
CA TYR A 118 -8.14 -33.19 39.37
C TYR A 118 -8.11 -31.68 39.15
N LEU A 119 -9.23 -30.98 39.34
CA LEU A 119 -9.29 -29.53 39.13
C LEU A 119 -8.33 -28.77 40.04
N LYS A 120 -8.25 -29.17 41.32
CA LYS A 120 -7.25 -28.65 42.26
C LYS A 120 -5.83 -28.88 41.75
N PHE A 121 -5.52 -30.11 41.36
CA PHE A 121 -4.20 -30.44 40.84
C PHE A 121 -3.87 -29.65 39.55
N ALA A 122 -4.82 -29.52 38.63
CA ALA A 122 -4.66 -28.79 37.39
C ALA A 122 -4.35 -27.31 37.65
N LYS A 123 -5.10 -26.65 38.56
CA LYS A 123 -4.84 -25.27 38.99
C LYS A 123 -3.47 -25.09 39.61
N ASN A 124 -3.03 -26.04 40.43
CA ASN A 124 -1.68 -26.03 40.99
C ASN A 124 -0.57 -26.22 39.93
N CYS A 125 -0.89 -26.74 38.75
CA CYS A 125 0.08 -26.90 37.65
C CYS A 125 0.15 -25.69 36.72
N GLU A 126 -0.77 -24.72 36.78
CA GLU A 126 -0.86 -23.63 35.79
C GLU A 126 0.43 -22.80 35.72
N TYR A 127 0.96 -22.36 36.86
CA TYR A 127 2.24 -21.65 36.94
C TYR A 127 3.39 -22.43 36.30
N PHE A 128 3.44 -23.75 36.52
CA PHE A 128 4.51 -24.62 36.05
C PHE A 128 4.35 -25.10 34.60
N ASN A 129 3.26 -24.74 33.93
CA ASN A 129 2.97 -25.07 32.55
C ASN A 129 3.30 -23.91 31.59
N THR A 130 4.38 -23.20 31.88
CA THR A 130 4.94 -22.09 31.09
C THR A 130 6.47 -22.14 31.15
N TRP A 131 7.15 -21.48 30.20
CA TRP A 131 8.58 -21.21 30.35
C TRP A 131 8.74 -20.17 31.46
N GLN A 132 9.64 -20.44 32.39
CA GLN A 132 9.96 -19.50 33.45
C GLN A 132 11.22 -18.78 33.00
N ASP A 133 11.09 -17.50 32.65
CA ASP A 133 12.24 -16.66 32.36
C ASP A 133 12.96 -16.39 33.67
N ASP A 134 14.27 -16.61 33.66
CA ASP A 134 15.17 -16.17 34.71
C ASP A 134 16.00 -15.02 34.13
N PRO A 135 15.42 -13.80 34.02
CA PRO A 135 16.10 -12.65 33.41
C PRO A 135 17.35 -12.23 34.18
N TRP A 136 17.60 -12.86 35.33
CA TRP A 136 18.74 -12.62 36.21
C TRP A 136 19.71 -13.81 36.26
N GLU A 137 19.53 -14.82 35.40
CA GLU A 137 20.39 -16.01 35.28
C GLU A 137 20.73 -16.66 36.63
N ARG A 138 19.78 -16.66 37.57
CA ARG A 138 19.95 -17.24 38.92
C ARG A 138 19.97 -18.77 38.92
N GLU A 139 19.83 -19.39 37.75
CA GLU A 139 19.63 -20.82 37.55
C GLU A 139 18.55 -21.35 38.50
N ASP A 140 17.36 -20.75 38.47
CA ASP A 140 16.32 -21.05 39.46
C ASP A 140 15.78 -22.50 39.35
N SER A 141 16.54 -23.43 39.91
CA SER A 141 16.34 -24.89 39.92
C SER A 141 15.05 -25.30 40.64
N THR A 142 14.47 -24.37 41.41
CA THR A 142 13.26 -24.57 42.20
C THR A 142 12.05 -24.93 41.34
N SER A 143 11.87 -24.26 40.20
CA SER A 143 10.76 -24.53 39.26
C SER A 143 10.91 -25.87 38.55
N THR A 144 12.14 -26.28 38.22
CA THR A 144 12.43 -27.58 37.58
C THR A 144 12.19 -28.75 38.56
N VAL A 145 12.63 -28.62 39.81
CA VAL A 145 12.39 -29.62 40.86
C VAL A 145 10.88 -29.74 41.15
N LYS A 146 10.17 -28.62 41.30
CA LYS A 146 8.71 -28.64 41.51
C LYS A 146 7.96 -29.26 40.33
N ARG A 147 8.32 -28.92 39.08
CA ARG A 147 7.78 -29.56 37.88
C ARG A 147 8.01 -31.07 37.87
N LYS A 148 9.20 -31.54 38.24
CA LYS A 148 9.52 -32.98 38.31
C LYS A 148 8.65 -33.70 39.35
N ASN A 149 8.41 -33.07 40.50
CA ASN A 149 7.53 -33.63 41.53
C ASN A 149 6.06 -33.66 41.06
N LEU A 150 5.56 -32.57 40.46
CA LEU A 150 4.21 -32.52 39.89
C LEU A 150 4.04 -33.55 38.77
N LEU A 151 5.04 -33.72 37.90
CA LEU A 151 5.06 -34.73 36.84
C LEU A 151 4.87 -36.15 37.41
N LYS A 152 5.68 -36.52 38.41
CA LYS A 152 5.57 -37.83 39.09
C LYS A 152 4.19 -38.03 39.72
N ASN A 153 3.63 -36.98 40.33
CA ASN A 153 2.29 -37.00 40.90
C ASN A 153 1.21 -37.17 39.83
N ALA A 154 1.28 -36.44 38.71
CA ALA A 154 0.35 -36.56 37.60
C ALA A 154 0.32 -37.98 37.02
N VAL A 155 1.49 -38.60 36.80
CA VAL A 155 1.59 -39.99 36.35
C VAL A 155 0.97 -40.96 37.36
N THR A 156 1.23 -40.74 38.66
CA THR A 156 0.67 -41.57 39.73
C THR A 156 -0.85 -41.43 39.81
N PHE A 157 -1.38 -40.22 39.71
CA PHE A 157 -2.81 -39.95 39.74
C PHE A 157 -3.51 -40.52 38.50
N ALA A 158 -2.93 -40.40 37.31
CA ALA A 158 -3.44 -41.05 36.11
C ALA A 158 -3.62 -42.57 36.28
N LYS A 159 -2.67 -43.25 36.93
CA LYS A 159 -2.77 -44.70 37.22
C LYS A 159 -3.84 -45.05 38.26
N LYS A 160 -4.10 -44.16 39.23
CA LYS A 160 -5.05 -44.38 40.33
C LYS A 160 -6.49 -43.99 39.99
N SER A 161 -6.70 -43.07 39.04
CA SER A 161 -8.03 -42.61 38.64
C SER A 161 -8.85 -43.73 38.01
N LYS A 162 -10.08 -43.93 38.47
CA LYS A 162 -11.01 -44.91 37.91
C LYS A 162 -11.78 -44.33 36.73
N ASN A 163 -12.06 -43.03 36.76
CA ASN A 163 -12.74 -42.35 35.66
C ASN A 163 -11.77 -42.17 34.47
N ALA A 164 -12.13 -42.74 33.32
CA ALA A 164 -11.30 -42.68 32.12
C ALA A 164 -11.00 -41.24 31.65
N ASN A 165 -11.96 -40.32 31.75
CA ASN A 165 -11.77 -38.91 31.39
C ASN A 165 -10.78 -38.23 32.32
N ILE A 166 -10.85 -38.49 33.63
CA ILE A 166 -9.94 -37.91 34.62
C ILE A 166 -8.53 -38.50 34.47
N LYS A 167 -8.42 -39.81 34.28
CA LYS A 167 -7.14 -40.49 33.99
C LYS A 167 -6.43 -39.85 32.80
N LYS A 168 -7.15 -39.68 31.69
CA LYS A 168 -6.63 -39.08 30.45
C LYS A 168 -6.15 -37.64 30.68
N ARG A 169 -6.90 -36.84 31.44
CA ARG A 169 -6.53 -35.47 31.77
C ARG A 169 -5.27 -35.37 32.65
N TYR A 170 -5.10 -36.26 33.63
CA TYR A 170 -3.85 -36.34 34.39
C TYR A 170 -2.66 -36.73 33.51
N ALA A 171 -2.83 -37.70 32.60
CA ALA A 171 -1.79 -38.08 31.66
C ALA A 171 -1.39 -36.91 30.75
N PHE A 172 -2.36 -36.12 30.28
CA PHE A 172 -2.07 -34.91 29.51
C PHE A 172 -1.30 -33.84 30.32
N LEU A 173 -1.68 -33.59 31.58
CA LEU A 173 -0.92 -32.69 32.45
C LEU A 173 0.51 -33.18 32.68
N ALA A 174 0.70 -34.49 32.82
CA ALA A 174 2.04 -35.08 32.91
C ALA A 174 2.85 -34.78 31.64
N MET A 175 2.27 -34.93 30.45
CA MET A 175 2.98 -34.57 29.19
C MET A 175 3.37 -33.09 29.13
N ARG A 176 2.49 -32.17 29.52
CA ARG A 176 2.81 -30.73 29.55
C ARG A 176 3.96 -30.42 30.50
N LEU A 177 3.94 -30.99 31.71
CA LEU A 177 5.01 -30.80 32.69
C LEU A 177 6.34 -31.37 32.19
N ALA A 178 6.32 -32.52 31.52
CA ALA A 178 7.50 -33.11 30.90
C ALA A 178 8.06 -32.23 29.77
N PHE A 179 7.20 -31.62 28.95
CA PHE A 179 7.58 -30.70 27.88
C PHE A 179 8.35 -29.48 28.41
N TYR A 180 7.79 -28.78 29.40
CA TYR A 180 8.47 -27.62 29.98
C TYR A 180 9.76 -28.01 30.74
N ASN A 181 9.87 -29.25 31.21
CA ASN A 181 11.11 -29.81 31.75
C ASN A 181 12.09 -30.37 30.70
N LYS A 182 11.79 -30.22 29.40
CA LYS A 182 12.61 -30.74 28.29
C LYS A 182 12.85 -32.26 28.37
N ASN A 183 11.92 -33.02 28.96
CA ASN A 183 12.04 -34.47 29.12
C ASN A 183 11.28 -35.21 28.00
N GLU A 184 11.92 -35.37 26.85
CA GLU A 184 11.31 -35.96 25.66
C GLU A 184 10.96 -37.45 25.83
N ASP A 185 11.82 -38.22 26.50
CA ASP A 185 11.61 -39.66 26.71
C ASP A 185 10.34 -39.92 27.52
N GLU A 186 10.11 -39.12 28.55
CA GLU A 186 8.91 -39.23 29.37
C GLU A 186 7.64 -38.83 28.58
N ILE A 187 7.73 -37.85 27.66
CA ILE A 187 6.61 -37.53 26.76
C ILE A 187 6.25 -38.72 25.88
N ARG A 188 7.26 -39.35 25.25
CA ARG A 188 7.04 -40.53 24.38
C ARG A 188 6.39 -41.67 25.18
N LYS A 189 6.88 -41.94 26.38
CA LYS A 189 6.36 -42.97 27.29
C LYS A 189 4.94 -42.69 27.77
N ILE A 190 4.66 -41.48 28.26
CA ILE A 190 3.30 -41.13 28.71
C ILE A 190 2.31 -41.25 27.54
N TYR A 191 2.71 -40.82 26.34
CA TYR A 191 1.88 -40.94 25.15
C TYR A 191 1.58 -42.41 24.84
N SER A 192 2.60 -43.28 24.75
CA SER A 192 2.38 -44.70 24.44
C SER A 192 1.51 -45.43 25.46
N ASP A 193 1.62 -45.06 26.74
CA ASP A 193 0.91 -45.70 27.84
C ASP A 193 -0.58 -45.28 27.93
N ASN A 194 -0.95 -44.10 27.42
CA ASN A 194 -2.26 -43.49 27.71
C ASN A 194 -3.03 -42.98 26.48
N PHE A 195 -2.36 -42.78 25.35
CA PHE A 195 -2.95 -42.21 24.14
C PHE A 195 -2.67 -43.12 22.94
N ASN A 196 -3.51 -43.02 21.90
CA ASN A 196 -3.33 -43.82 20.70
C ASN A 196 -3.75 -43.01 19.47
N ILE A 197 -2.85 -42.94 18.50
CA ILE A 197 -3.09 -42.25 17.24
C ILE A 197 -4.26 -42.85 16.42
N LYS A 198 -4.62 -44.12 16.64
CA LYS A 198 -5.74 -44.77 15.97
C LYS A 198 -7.09 -44.47 16.63
N LYS A 199 -7.11 -43.86 17.82
CA LYS A 199 -8.32 -43.63 18.62
C LYS A 199 -8.35 -42.20 19.17
N GLN A 200 -8.21 -41.20 18.30
CA GLN A 200 -8.40 -39.80 18.70
C GLN A 200 -9.89 -39.47 18.74
N ASN A 201 -10.45 -39.43 19.95
CA ASN A 201 -11.89 -39.26 20.17
C ASN A 201 -12.25 -37.83 20.56
N ASP A 202 -11.30 -37.07 21.12
CA ASP A 202 -11.55 -35.71 21.57
C ASP A 202 -10.31 -34.81 21.55
N VAL A 203 -10.49 -33.52 21.87
CA VAL A 203 -9.45 -32.48 21.82
C VAL A 203 -8.22 -32.80 22.69
N ILE A 204 -8.37 -33.56 23.78
CA ILE A 204 -7.24 -33.91 24.66
C ILE A 204 -6.33 -34.93 23.97
N ASP A 205 -6.86 -35.81 23.10
CA ASP A 205 -6.04 -36.73 22.29
C ASP A 205 -5.15 -35.94 21.33
N TYR A 206 -5.71 -34.91 20.69
CA TYR A 206 -4.96 -34.06 19.77
C TYR A 206 -3.96 -33.15 20.49
N TRP A 207 -4.31 -32.65 21.69
CA TRP A 207 -3.35 -31.94 22.53
C TRP A 207 -2.19 -32.82 22.99
N ALA A 208 -2.43 -34.09 23.29
CA ALA A 208 -1.37 -35.06 23.58
C ALA A 208 -0.55 -35.36 22.31
N LEU A 209 -1.21 -35.52 21.15
CA LEU A 209 -0.55 -35.75 19.86
C LEU A 209 0.40 -34.60 19.51
N TYR A 210 0.03 -33.35 19.79
CA TYR A 210 0.92 -32.19 19.61
C TYR A 210 2.26 -32.35 20.32
N PHE A 211 2.24 -32.66 21.62
CA PHE A 211 3.48 -32.87 22.38
C PHE A 211 4.25 -34.10 21.88
N ARG A 212 3.56 -35.16 21.48
CA ARG A 212 4.19 -36.35 20.87
C ARG A 212 4.85 -36.02 19.52
N ALA A 213 4.26 -35.13 18.73
CA ALA A 213 4.77 -34.70 17.44
C ALA A 213 6.05 -33.88 17.57
N ILE A 214 6.12 -32.97 18.55
CA ILE A 214 7.31 -32.13 18.77
C ILE A 214 8.56 -32.97 19.01
N VAL A 215 8.44 -34.06 19.78
CA VAL A 215 9.55 -34.95 20.16
C VAL A 215 9.75 -36.15 19.22
N GLU A 216 9.06 -36.17 18.09
CA GLU A 216 9.24 -37.18 17.05
C GLU A 216 10.50 -36.88 16.23
N GLN A 217 11.32 -37.92 16.04
CA GLN A 217 12.60 -37.83 15.34
C GLN A 217 12.48 -38.27 13.88
N ASN A 218 11.50 -39.11 13.54
CA ASN A 218 11.18 -39.43 12.15
C ASN A 218 10.43 -38.24 11.51
N ALA A 219 11.10 -37.48 10.67
CA ALA A 219 10.56 -36.27 10.04
C ALA A 219 9.24 -36.51 9.28
N PRO A 220 9.10 -37.53 8.41
CA PRO A 220 7.82 -37.83 7.78
C PRO A 220 6.66 -38.11 8.76
N LEU A 221 6.93 -38.89 9.80
CA LEU A 221 5.95 -39.22 10.84
C LEU A 221 5.57 -37.99 11.68
N LYS A 222 6.55 -37.13 12.00
CA LYS A 222 6.35 -35.85 12.69
C LYS A 222 5.40 -34.95 11.89
N ASN A 223 5.67 -34.77 10.60
CA ASN A 223 4.82 -33.96 9.72
C ASN A 223 3.39 -34.51 9.64
N TYR A 224 3.23 -35.84 9.56
CA TYR A 224 1.90 -36.46 9.61
C TYR A 224 1.17 -36.15 10.92
N TYR A 225 1.85 -36.25 12.08
CA TYR A 225 1.24 -35.91 13.37
C TYR A 225 0.84 -34.44 13.46
N LEU A 226 1.70 -33.54 12.99
CA LEU A 226 1.43 -32.09 12.99
C LEU A 226 0.27 -31.72 12.08
N ALA A 227 0.12 -32.36 10.92
CA ALA A 227 -1.02 -32.19 10.03
C ALA A 227 -2.35 -32.55 10.73
N LYS A 228 -2.38 -33.67 11.46
CA LYS A 228 -3.57 -34.06 12.25
C LYS A 228 -3.88 -33.08 13.38
N VAL A 229 -2.85 -32.54 14.03
CA VAL A 229 -3.03 -31.54 15.10
C VAL A 229 -3.54 -30.22 14.53
N PHE A 230 -2.99 -29.77 13.41
CA PHE A 230 -3.39 -28.54 12.74
C PHE A 230 -4.89 -28.54 12.39
N ASP A 231 -5.36 -29.64 11.80
CA ASP A 231 -6.76 -29.80 11.42
C ASP A 231 -7.69 -29.78 12.64
N ALA A 232 -7.35 -30.54 13.68
CA ALA A 232 -8.22 -30.74 14.84
C ALA A 232 -8.16 -29.62 15.91
N CYS A 233 -7.09 -28.82 15.97
CA CYS A 233 -6.84 -27.84 17.04
C CYS A 233 -6.54 -26.45 16.48
N PRO A 234 -7.57 -25.60 16.26
CA PRO A 234 -7.40 -24.22 15.80
C PRO A 234 -6.36 -23.40 16.59
N GLU A 235 -6.38 -23.50 17.91
CA GLU A 235 -5.46 -22.85 18.84
C GLU A 235 -4.02 -23.37 18.78
N LYS A 236 -3.77 -24.46 18.04
CA LYS A 236 -2.44 -25.03 17.80
C LYS A 236 -2.01 -24.96 16.35
N ARG A 237 -2.81 -24.39 15.44
CA ARG A 237 -2.48 -24.33 14.01
C ARG A 237 -1.15 -23.64 13.77
N PHE A 238 -0.97 -22.43 14.32
CA PHE A 238 0.25 -21.65 14.11
C PHE A 238 1.51 -22.36 14.62
N VAL A 239 1.48 -22.88 15.86
CA VAL A 239 2.62 -23.64 16.40
C VAL A 239 2.83 -24.97 15.67
N SER A 240 1.77 -25.65 15.21
CA SER A 240 1.91 -26.89 14.44
C SER A 240 2.54 -26.63 13.08
N TRP A 241 2.19 -25.52 12.45
CA TRP A 241 2.88 -25.00 11.27
C TRP A 241 4.35 -24.72 11.60
N GLN A 242 4.69 -23.97 12.65
CA GLN A 242 6.08 -23.67 13.01
C GLN A 242 6.97 -24.93 13.20
N TYR A 243 6.43 -26.02 13.75
CA TYR A 243 7.18 -27.27 13.94
C TYR A 243 7.20 -28.18 12.70
N PHE A 244 6.40 -27.88 11.68
CA PHE A 244 6.31 -28.66 10.45
C PHE A 244 7.49 -28.32 9.53
N SER A 245 8.02 -29.33 8.84
CA SER A 245 9.13 -29.14 7.90
C SER A 245 8.65 -29.33 6.46
N SER A 246 8.49 -28.24 5.72
CA SER A 246 8.10 -28.27 4.30
C SER A 246 9.17 -28.89 3.39
N SER A 247 10.43 -28.96 3.83
CA SER A 247 11.53 -29.63 3.11
C SER A 247 11.48 -31.16 3.18
N THR A 248 10.70 -31.73 4.10
CA THR A 248 10.48 -33.19 4.14
C THR A 248 9.68 -33.63 2.91
N ASN A 249 10.09 -34.72 2.26
CA ASN A 249 9.44 -35.20 1.04
C ASN A 249 7.93 -35.49 1.26
N LYS A 250 7.07 -34.83 0.45
CA LYS A 250 5.61 -34.93 0.53
C LYS A 250 5.10 -36.38 0.43
N ASP A 251 5.63 -37.15 -0.51
CA ASP A 251 5.20 -38.53 -0.76
C ASP A 251 5.55 -39.47 0.40
N GLU A 252 6.64 -39.20 1.12
CA GLU A 252 6.99 -39.96 2.32
C GLU A 252 6.01 -39.70 3.47
N VAL A 253 5.56 -38.46 3.64
CA VAL A 253 4.52 -38.13 4.64
C VAL A 253 3.19 -38.77 4.24
N LEU A 254 2.82 -38.70 2.96
CA LEU A 254 1.58 -39.26 2.43
C LEU A 254 1.44 -40.78 2.67
N LYS A 255 2.55 -41.53 2.72
CA LYS A 255 2.54 -42.97 3.08
C LYS A 255 1.95 -43.25 4.47
N TYR A 256 1.95 -42.27 5.38
CA TYR A 256 1.36 -42.42 6.70
C TYR A 256 -0.16 -42.24 6.71
N ALA A 257 -0.74 -41.52 5.74
CA ALA A 257 -2.18 -41.31 5.63
C ALA A 257 -2.92 -42.65 5.51
N LYS A 258 -3.99 -42.82 6.28
CA LYS A 258 -4.80 -44.06 6.29
C LYS A 258 -6.08 -43.97 5.48
N ASN A 259 -6.49 -42.76 5.12
CA ASN A 259 -7.68 -42.49 4.34
C ASN A 259 -7.51 -41.14 3.62
N SER A 260 -8.48 -40.80 2.78
CA SER A 260 -8.47 -39.58 1.98
C SER A 260 -8.54 -38.31 2.85
N VAL A 261 -9.24 -38.34 3.99
CA VAL A 261 -9.27 -37.20 4.93
C VAL A 261 -7.86 -36.88 5.45
N GLU A 262 -7.11 -37.89 5.89
CA GLU A 262 -5.73 -37.70 6.35
C GLU A 262 -4.78 -37.25 5.23
N LYS A 263 -5.00 -37.71 4.00
CA LYS A 263 -4.29 -37.18 2.82
C LYS A 263 -4.54 -35.67 2.69
N SER A 264 -5.79 -35.24 2.77
CA SER A 264 -6.18 -33.82 2.68
C SER A 264 -5.52 -32.97 3.77
N GLN A 265 -5.42 -33.48 5.00
CA GLN A 265 -4.77 -32.77 6.12
C GLN A 265 -3.27 -32.53 5.87
N ILE A 266 -2.58 -33.51 5.28
CA ILE A 266 -1.16 -33.38 4.92
C ILE A 266 -0.99 -32.37 3.79
N LEU A 267 -1.79 -32.47 2.73
CA LEU A 267 -1.76 -31.54 1.60
C LEU A 267 -1.96 -30.10 2.04
N MET A 268 -2.88 -29.85 2.99
CA MET A 268 -3.10 -28.53 3.57
C MET A 268 -1.81 -27.92 4.17
N MET A 269 -1.05 -28.71 4.94
CA MET A 269 0.20 -28.23 5.55
C MET A 269 1.24 -27.83 4.51
N TYR A 270 1.45 -28.65 3.49
CA TYR A 270 2.35 -28.31 2.38
C TYR A 270 1.86 -27.08 1.61
N SER A 271 0.54 -26.97 1.43
CA SER A 271 -0.09 -25.86 0.72
C SER A 271 0.14 -24.51 1.40
N LEU A 272 0.18 -24.47 2.74
CA LEU A 272 0.46 -23.24 3.49
C LEU A 272 1.89 -22.71 3.30
N TYR A 273 2.85 -23.61 3.04
CA TYR A 273 4.24 -23.26 2.78
C TYR A 273 4.51 -22.94 1.31
N ASN A 274 3.55 -23.16 0.41
CA ASN A 274 3.70 -22.87 -1.01
C ASN A 274 3.34 -21.39 -1.29
N PRO A 275 4.32 -20.52 -1.57
CA PRO A 275 4.04 -19.13 -1.95
C PRO A 275 3.50 -19.03 -3.39
N GLU A 276 3.72 -20.06 -4.22
CA GLU A 276 3.34 -20.10 -5.63
C GLU A 276 1.90 -20.61 -5.81
N LYS A 277 1.59 -20.98 -7.06
CA LYS A 277 0.30 -21.54 -7.51
C LYS A 277 0.04 -22.88 -6.83
N ASN A 278 -1.17 -23.08 -6.33
CA ASN A 278 -1.53 -24.22 -5.48
C ASN A 278 -2.68 -25.09 -6.01
N ILE A 279 -3.09 -24.90 -7.27
CA ILE A 279 -4.23 -25.59 -7.88
C ILE A 279 -4.15 -27.12 -7.74
N GLU A 280 -2.97 -27.73 -7.94
CA GLU A 280 -2.80 -29.19 -7.86
C GLU A 280 -3.20 -29.73 -6.47
N ASN A 281 -2.77 -29.08 -5.39
CA ASN A 281 -3.13 -29.50 -4.05
C ASN A 281 -4.62 -29.23 -3.75
N ILE A 282 -5.20 -28.15 -4.29
CA ILE A 282 -6.64 -27.85 -4.16
C ILE A 282 -7.48 -28.93 -4.82
N GLU A 283 -7.13 -29.34 -6.05
CA GLU A 283 -7.78 -30.43 -6.79
C GLU A 283 -7.66 -31.76 -6.03
N GLU A 284 -6.45 -32.10 -5.58
CA GLU A 284 -6.22 -33.32 -4.80
C GLU A 284 -6.98 -33.32 -3.46
N MET A 285 -7.07 -32.18 -2.78
CA MET A 285 -7.85 -32.03 -1.55
C MET A 285 -9.36 -32.14 -1.81
N TYR A 286 -9.86 -31.56 -2.90
CA TYR A 286 -11.26 -31.70 -3.31
C TYR A 286 -11.64 -33.16 -3.58
N GLN A 287 -10.79 -33.89 -4.32
CA GLN A 287 -10.99 -35.33 -4.54
C GLN A 287 -10.95 -36.13 -3.24
N ALA A 288 -10.12 -35.72 -2.28
CA ALA A 288 -9.89 -36.47 -1.06
C ALA A 288 -10.96 -36.21 0.03
N ASN A 289 -11.35 -34.96 0.24
CA ASN A 289 -12.34 -34.55 1.23
C ASN A 289 -13.00 -33.21 0.85
N PRO A 290 -14.02 -33.21 -0.03
CA PRO A 290 -14.62 -31.98 -0.54
C PRO A 290 -15.28 -31.14 0.57
N ASN A 291 -15.79 -31.77 1.62
CA ASN A 291 -16.44 -31.10 2.75
C ASN A 291 -15.44 -30.60 3.83
N SER A 292 -14.15 -30.49 3.53
CA SER A 292 -13.16 -29.93 4.45
C SER A 292 -13.25 -28.40 4.50
N ASP A 293 -13.31 -27.82 5.70
CA ASP A 293 -13.18 -26.36 5.89
C ASP A 293 -11.80 -25.84 5.45
N ALA A 294 -10.75 -26.64 5.65
CA ALA A 294 -9.40 -26.35 5.18
C ALA A 294 -9.31 -26.22 3.65
N LEU A 295 -10.10 -26.99 2.89
CA LEU A 295 -10.15 -26.88 1.43
C LEU A 295 -10.73 -25.52 1.00
N SER A 296 -11.88 -25.14 1.56
CA SER A 296 -12.52 -23.86 1.22
C SER A 296 -11.66 -22.68 1.67
N PHE A 297 -10.99 -22.80 2.81
CA PHE A 297 -9.99 -21.82 3.23
C PHE A 297 -8.78 -21.75 2.28
N LEU A 298 -8.29 -22.89 1.77
CA LEU A 298 -7.17 -22.90 0.83
C LEU A 298 -7.57 -22.23 -0.49
N LEU A 299 -8.79 -22.48 -0.98
CA LEU A 299 -9.34 -21.78 -2.14
C LEU A 299 -9.43 -20.27 -1.88
N PHE A 300 -9.91 -19.85 -0.70
CA PHE A 300 -9.89 -18.44 -0.29
C PHE A 300 -8.49 -17.84 -0.36
N ARG A 301 -7.49 -18.51 0.23
CA ARG A 301 -6.10 -18.03 0.20
C ARG A 301 -5.58 -17.92 -1.25
N GLU A 302 -5.94 -18.84 -2.12
CA GLU A 302 -5.53 -18.83 -3.53
C GLU A 302 -6.20 -17.72 -4.34
N VAL A 303 -7.50 -17.46 -4.12
CA VAL A 303 -8.20 -16.30 -4.70
C VAL A 303 -7.60 -14.99 -4.19
N SER A 304 -7.27 -14.88 -2.89
CA SER A 304 -6.59 -13.70 -2.34
C SER A 304 -5.18 -13.48 -2.91
N LYS A 305 -4.46 -14.54 -3.30
CA LYS A 305 -3.21 -14.41 -4.06
C LYS A 305 -3.48 -13.85 -5.45
N LEU A 306 -4.48 -14.37 -6.14
CA LEU A 306 -4.87 -13.90 -7.47
C LEU A 306 -5.33 -12.44 -7.46
N GLU A 307 -6.06 -11.99 -6.43
CA GLU A 307 -6.37 -10.56 -6.27
C GLU A 307 -5.08 -9.72 -6.22
N ASN A 308 -4.08 -10.15 -5.45
CA ASN A 308 -2.80 -9.45 -5.42
C ASN A 308 -2.05 -9.53 -6.76
N TRP A 309 -1.95 -10.71 -7.37
CA TRP A 309 -1.21 -10.93 -8.62
C TRP A 309 -1.86 -10.24 -9.84
N ILE A 310 -3.18 -10.01 -9.80
CA ILE A 310 -3.94 -9.40 -10.90
C ILE A 310 -4.27 -7.94 -10.57
N PHE A 311 -4.96 -7.68 -9.47
CA PHE A 311 -5.55 -6.36 -9.20
C PHE A 311 -4.53 -5.34 -8.70
N THR A 312 -3.55 -5.74 -7.88
CA THR A 312 -2.47 -4.82 -7.48
C THR A 312 -1.76 -4.24 -8.71
N PRO A 313 -1.10 -5.05 -9.55
CA PRO A 313 -0.44 -4.53 -10.75
C PRO A 313 -1.40 -3.90 -11.76
N TYR A 314 -2.63 -4.39 -11.92
CA TYR A 314 -3.57 -3.81 -12.87
C TYR A 314 -4.06 -2.42 -12.45
N TYR A 315 -4.33 -2.17 -11.16
CA TYR A 315 -4.84 -0.88 -10.70
C TYR A 315 -3.74 0.10 -10.32
N THR A 316 -2.73 -0.34 -9.58
CA THR A 316 -1.70 0.55 -9.02
C THR A 316 -0.44 0.63 -9.88
N LEU A 317 -0.23 -0.34 -10.76
CA LEU A 317 0.99 -0.53 -11.58
C LEU A 317 2.26 -0.79 -10.75
N PHE A 318 2.10 -1.26 -9.51
CA PHE A 318 3.19 -1.88 -8.74
C PHE A 318 3.27 -3.38 -9.01
N SER A 319 4.48 -3.93 -8.95
CA SER A 319 4.68 -5.39 -8.94
C SER A 319 3.95 -6.02 -7.75
N ASP A 320 3.54 -7.27 -7.90
CA ASP A 320 2.92 -8.08 -6.85
C ASP A 320 3.87 -8.45 -5.69
N TYR A 321 5.18 -8.20 -5.89
CA TYR A 321 6.25 -8.31 -4.91
C TYR A 321 7.03 -6.98 -4.87
N TYR A 322 6.51 -5.98 -4.15
CA TYR A 322 7.29 -4.77 -3.91
C TYR A 322 8.20 -4.96 -2.69
N SER A 323 9.42 -5.44 -2.91
CA SER A 323 10.52 -5.17 -1.99
C SER A 323 11.12 -3.84 -2.43
N GLY A 324 11.23 -2.83 -1.57
CA GLY A 324 11.70 -1.47 -1.91
C GLY A 324 13.11 -1.35 -2.54
N ASN A 325 13.70 -2.47 -2.99
CA ASN A 325 14.96 -2.63 -3.72
C ASN A 325 14.79 -3.25 -5.12
N GLU A 326 13.57 -3.47 -5.64
CA GLU A 326 13.42 -3.91 -7.04
C GLU A 326 14.02 -2.85 -7.97
N ASN A 327 14.87 -3.29 -8.92
CA ASN A 327 15.42 -2.44 -9.95
C ASN A 327 14.29 -1.59 -10.55
N GLU A 328 14.40 -0.28 -10.40
CA GLU A 328 13.47 0.76 -10.89
C GLU A 328 13.22 0.71 -12.42
N GLU A 329 13.73 -0.31 -13.11
CA GLU A 329 13.86 -0.44 -14.56
C GLU A 329 12.80 -1.32 -15.25
N GLN A 330 11.94 -2.05 -14.53
CA GLN A 330 10.88 -2.80 -15.22
C GLN A 330 9.98 -1.81 -15.97
N SER A 331 9.38 -2.10 -17.12
CA SER A 331 8.43 -1.15 -17.74
C SER A 331 7.01 -1.38 -17.19
N THR A 332 6.13 -0.38 -17.21
CA THR A 332 4.70 -0.59 -16.90
C THR A 332 4.08 -1.68 -17.79
N GLN A 333 4.59 -1.83 -19.01
CA GLN A 333 4.19 -2.91 -19.91
C GLN A 333 4.55 -4.28 -19.34
N ASN A 334 5.76 -4.47 -18.79
CA ASN A 334 6.17 -5.74 -18.19
C ASN A 334 5.27 -6.12 -17.00
N VAL A 335 4.89 -5.13 -16.17
CA VAL A 335 3.94 -5.32 -15.05
C VAL A 335 2.59 -5.83 -15.57
N LEU A 336 2.07 -5.21 -16.63
CA LEU A 336 0.79 -5.61 -17.24
C LEU A 336 0.87 -6.94 -18.01
N ASP A 337 2.00 -7.27 -18.61
CA ASP A 337 2.21 -8.57 -19.28
C ASP A 337 2.16 -9.72 -18.26
N ARG A 338 2.70 -9.52 -17.06
CA ARG A 338 2.57 -10.48 -15.96
C ARG A 338 1.11 -10.69 -15.54
N VAL A 339 0.30 -9.63 -15.50
CA VAL A 339 -1.15 -9.75 -15.24
C VAL A 339 -1.82 -10.73 -16.18
N LEU A 340 -1.40 -10.80 -17.46
CA LEU A 340 -1.97 -11.75 -18.42
C LEU A 340 -1.64 -13.20 -18.06
N ILE A 341 -0.43 -13.47 -17.56
CA ILE A 341 -0.02 -14.79 -17.08
C ILE A 341 -0.85 -15.22 -15.86
N ASP A 342 -1.13 -14.29 -14.95
CA ASP A 342 -1.90 -14.58 -13.74
C ASP A 342 -3.39 -14.70 -14.01
N ARG A 343 -3.94 -13.96 -14.98
CA ARG A 343 -5.30 -14.20 -15.51
C ARG A 343 -5.43 -15.57 -16.16
N ALA A 344 -4.41 -16.05 -16.87
CA ALA A 344 -4.41 -17.41 -17.41
C ALA A 344 -4.41 -18.47 -16.29
N TYR A 345 -3.80 -18.19 -15.14
CA TYR A 345 -3.90 -19.05 -13.97
C TYR A 345 -5.29 -18.99 -13.31
N ALA A 346 -5.88 -17.80 -13.16
CA ALA A 346 -7.26 -17.64 -12.69
C ALA A 346 -8.24 -18.44 -13.56
N GLN A 347 -8.03 -18.46 -14.88
CA GLN A 347 -8.82 -19.26 -15.82
C GLN A 347 -8.73 -20.76 -15.52
N LYS A 348 -7.53 -21.31 -15.23
CA LYS A 348 -7.38 -22.72 -14.84
C LYS A 348 -8.14 -23.05 -13.54
N LEU A 349 -8.06 -22.16 -12.55
CA LEU A 349 -8.79 -22.35 -11.29
C LEU A 349 -10.31 -22.27 -11.49
N LEU A 350 -10.77 -21.37 -12.37
CA LEU A 350 -12.18 -21.27 -12.77
C LEU A 350 -12.67 -22.54 -13.48
N GLU A 351 -11.87 -23.10 -14.38
CA GLU A 351 -12.16 -24.36 -15.07
C GLU A 351 -12.34 -25.50 -14.07
N PHE A 352 -11.44 -25.61 -13.08
CA PHE A 352 -11.59 -26.58 -12.00
C PHE A 352 -12.91 -26.38 -11.23
N ILE A 353 -13.20 -25.16 -10.77
CA ILE A 353 -14.43 -24.87 -10.01
C ILE A 353 -15.70 -25.15 -10.82
N ASN A 354 -15.65 -24.97 -12.15
CA ASN A 354 -16.76 -25.32 -13.03
C ASN A 354 -17.03 -26.84 -13.09
N THR A 355 -16.03 -27.67 -12.81
CA THR A 355 -16.17 -29.14 -12.74
C THR A 355 -16.54 -29.65 -11.36
N ALA A 356 -16.36 -28.83 -10.31
CA ALA A 356 -16.63 -29.22 -8.93
C ALA A 356 -18.14 -29.23 -8.61
N ASP A 357 -18.60 -30.27 -7.91
CA ASP A 357 -19.91 -30.29 -7.29
C ASP A 357 -19.92 -29.43 -6.01
N ILE A 358 -20.33 -28.17 -6.18
CA ILE A 358 -20.43 -27.17 -5.11
C ILE A 358 -21.42 -27.58 -4.00
N SER A 359 -22.34 -28.52 -4.24
CA SER A 359 -23.25 -28.99 -3.17
C SER A 359 -22.55 -29.87 -2.12
N THR A 360 -21.37 -30.40 -2.45
CA THR A 360 -20.61 -31.33 -1.60
C THR A 360 -19.52 -30.66 -0.76
N VAL A 361 -19.20 -29.40 -1.05
CA VAL A 361 -18.09 -28.70 -0.41
C VAL A 361 -18.50 -28.02 0.89
N ASN A 362 -17.51 -27.76 1.74
CA ASN A 362 -17.72 -26.88 2.88
C ASN A 362 -17.93 -25.44 2.38
N ASN A 363 -18.85 -24.70 2.99
CA ASN A 363 -19.15 -23.32 2.61
C ASN A 363 -19.42 -23.13 1.08
N PRO A 364 -20.49 -23.74 0.52
CA PRO A 364 -20.85 -23.60 -0.90
C PRO A 364 -21.03 -22.15 -1.36
N GLU A 365 -21.45 -21.26 -0.45
CA GLU A 365 -21.64 -19.83 -0.73
C GLU A 365 -20.32 -19.16 -1.10
N PHE A 366 -19.26 -19.44 -0.33
CA PHE A 366 -17.93 -18.96 -0.65
C PHE A 366 -17.44 -19.49 -2.01
N TRP A 367 -17.69 -20.75 -2.35
CA TRP A 367 -17.30 -21.30 -3.67
C TRP A 367 -17.99 -20.60 -4.84
N LEU A 368 -19.28 -20.25 -4.69
CA LEU A 368 -19.98 -19.44 -5.69
C LEU A 368 -19.41 -18.02 -5.77
N HIS A 369 -19.05 -17.42 -4.64
CA HIS A 369 -18.38 -16.11 -4.61
C HIS A 369 -17.00 -16.16 -5.29
N ALA A 370 -16.17 -17.16 -4.96
CA ALA A 370 -14.87 -17.39 -5.59
C ALA A 370 -15.01 -17.59 -7.10
N LYS A 371 -16.05 -18.31 -7.55
CA LYS A 371 -16.36 -18.45 -8.97
C LYS A 371 -16.68 -17.10 -9.64
N ALA A 372 -17.48 -16.25 -9.00
CA ALA A 372 -17.80 -14.91 -9.51
C ALA A 372 -16.56 -14.00 -9.57
N GLU A 373 -15.71 -14.03 -8.55
CA GLU A 373 -14.40 -13.35 -8.52
C GLU A 373 -13.53 -13.80 -9.70
N LEU A 374 -13.40 -15.11 -9.92
CA LEU A 374 -12.58 -15.65 -11.01
C LEU A 374 -13.16 -15.31 -12.40
N LEU A 375 -14.49 -15.25 -12.55
CA LEU A 375 -15.13 -14.73 -13.77
C LEU A 375 -14.78 -13.26 -14.00
N PHE A 376 -14.75 -12.44 -12.95
CA PHE A 376 -14.30 -11.04 -13.05
C PHE A 376 -12.81 -10.94 -13.40
N MET A 377 -11.94 -11.70 -12.72
CA MET A 377 -10.50 -11.78 -13.00
C MET A 377 -10.19 -12.22 -14.43
N THR A 378 -11.04 -13.07 -15.03
CA THR A 378 -10.90 -13.55 -16.42
C THR A 378 -11.61 -12.65 -17.43
N LYS A 379 -12.15 -11.50 -17.00
CA LYS A 379 -12.92 -10.53 -17.81
C LYS A 379 -14.25 -11.08 -18.36
N ASN A 380 -14.77 -12.16 -17.81
CA ASN A 380 -16.10 -12.67 -18.13
C ASN A 380 -17.18 -11.99 -17.27
N TYR A 381 -17.30 -10.67 -17.46
CA TYR A 381 -18.14 -9.81 -16.61
C TYR A 381 -19.63 -10.16 -16.67
N LYS A 382 -20.12 -10.61 -17.83
CA LYS A 382 -21.53 -10.95 -18.03
C LYS A 382 -21.91 -12.19 -17.21
N GLU A 383 -21.12 -13.25 -17.29
CA GLU A 383 -21.38 -14.47 -16.51
C GLU A 383 -21.18 -14.22 -15.02
N SER A 384 -20.19 -13.39 -14.64
CA SER A 384 -20.01 -12.94 -13.26
C SER A 384 -21.28 -12.26 -12.73
N LEU A 385 -21.82 -11.26 -13.44
CA LEU A 385 -23.05 -10.57 -13.04
C LEU A 385 -24.26 -11.51 -12.97
N GLN A 386 -24.40 -12.45 -13.91
CA GLN A 386 -25.47 -13.45 -13.87
C GLN A 386 -25.37 -14.35 -12.63
N LEU A 387 -24.16 -14.78 -12.28
CA LEU A 387 -23.91 -15.58 -11.07
C LEU A 387 -24.18 -14.77 -9.81
N ILE A 388 -23.76 -13.50 -9.76
CA ILE A 388 -24.05 -12.58 -8.65
C ILE A 388 -25.57 -12.45 -8.44
N SER A 389 -26.34 -12.19 -9.49
CA SER A 389 -27.80 -12.13 -9.39
C SER A 389 -28.41 -13.44 -8.89
N THR A 390 -27.89 -14.59 -9.36
CA THR A 390 -28.32 -15.91 -8.87
C THR A 390 -28.05 -16.09 -7.37
N ILE A 391 -26.91 -15.59 -6.86
CA ILE A 391 -26.58 -15.62 -5.43
C ILE A 391 -27.54 -14.71 -4.65
N GLU A 392 -27.80 -13.49 -5.13
CA GLU A 392 -28.68 -12.50 -4.49
C GLU A 392 -30.14 -12.97 -4.37
N GLU A 393 -30.61 -13.79 -5.32
CA GLU A 393 -31.97 -14.36 -5.33
C GLU A 393 -32.17 -15.51 -4.33
N ARG A 394 -31.10 -16.04 -3.72
CA ARG A 394 -31.21 -17.13 -2.76
C ARG A 394 -31.87 -16.67 -1.46
N LYS A 395 -32.77 -17.50 -0.92
CA LYS A 395 -33.53 -17.21 0.31
C LYS A 395 -32.64 -17.03 1.55
N ASP A 396 -31.49 -17.68 1.57
CA ASP A 396 -30.52 -17.65 2.66
C ASP A 396 -29.45 -16.57 2.49
N TYR A 397 -29.43 -15.86 1.35
CA TYR A 397 -28.49 -14.78 1.12
C TYR A 397 -28.67 -13.67 2.16
N LYS A 398 -27.57 -13.33 2.82
CA LYS A 398 -27.45 -12.14 3.65
C LYS A 398 -26.62 -11.15 2.87
N ASN A 399 -27.12 -9.92 2.75
CA ASN A 399 -26.43 -8.84 2.06
C ASN A 399 -24.93 -8.81 2.45
N ASP A 400 -24.09 -9.22 1.51
CA ASP A 400 -22.66 -9.45 1.69
C ASP A 400 -21.89 -8.27 1.11
N LYS A 401 -21.07 -7.65 1.95
CA LYS A 401 -20.19 -6.56 1.55
C LYS A 401 -19.29 -6.99 0.38
N ASN A 402 -18.72 -8.20 0.39
CA ASN A 402 -17.82 -8.65 -0.68
C ASN A 402 -18.55 -8.75 -2.02
N LEU A 403 -19.76 -9.31 -2.04
CA LEU A 403 -20.56 -9.44 -3.26
C LEU A 403 -20.96 -8.07 -3.83
N ASP A 404 -21.30 -7.10 -2.98
CA ASP A 404 -21.58 -5.72 -3.39
C ASP A 404 -20.37 -5.10 -4.10
N LEU A 405 -19.16 -5.21 -3.52
CA LEU A 405 -17.93 -4.66 -4.12
C LEU A 405 -17.68 -5.28 -5.50
N LEU A 406 -17.75 -6.61 -5.57
CA LEU A 406 -17.56 -7.36 -6.82
C LEU A 406 -18.59 -6.96 -7.88
N LYS A 407 -19.87 -6.79 -7.49
CA LYS A 407 -20.95 -6.35 -8.39
C LYS A 407 -20.66 -4.97 -8.96
N ALA A 408 -20.29 -4.01 -8.12
CA ALA A 408 -19.95 -2.66 -8.56
C ALA A 408 -18.73 -2.62 -9.49
N LEU A 409 -17.71 -3.44 -9.22
CA LEU A 409 -16.55 -3.59 -10.10
C LEU A 409 -16.97 -4.16 -11.46
N ASN A 410 -17.77 -5.23 -11.49
CA ASN A 410 -18.27 -5.82 -12.74
C ASN A 410 -19.15 -4.85 -13.54
N LEU A 411 -20.09 -4.15 -12.88
CA LEU A 411 -20.97 -3.18 -13.54
C LEU A 411 -20.18 -2.01 -14.14
N THR A 412 -19.09 -1.59 -13.47
CA THR A 412 -18.20 -0.55 -13.99
C THR A 412 -17.38 -1.07 -15.17
N ALA A 413 -16.67 -2.19 -15.01
CA ALA A 413 -15.74 -2.75 -16.00
C ALA A 413 -16.44 -3.28 -17.27
N ASN A 414 -17.69 -3.71 -17.19
CA ASN A 414 -18.46 -4.25 -18.32
C ASN A 414 -19.04 -3.18 -19.27
N GLN A 415 -18.57 -1.93 -19.18
CA GLN A 415 -19.02 -0.83 -20.04
C GLN A 415 -18.08 -0.63 -21.23
N THR A 416 -18.57 0.04 -22.27
CA THR A 416 -17.76 0.36 -23.45
C THR A 416 -16.93 1.61 -23.21
N ILE A 417 -15.68 1.61 -23.67
CA ILE A 417 -14.78 2.78 -23.66
C ILE A 417 -15.50 4.01 -24.26
N GLY A 418 -15.39 5.15 -23.60
CA GLY A 418 -15.99 6.43 -23.98
C GLY A 418 -17.43 6.65 -23.50
N ASN A 419 -18.13 5.58 -23.04
CA ASN A 419 -19.51 5.68 -22.57
C ASN A 419 -19.70 5.25 -21.10
N ALA A 420 -18.60 4.95 -20.40
CA ALA A 420 -18.68 4.48 -19.02
C ALA A 420 -19.24 5.55 -18.09
N LYS A 421 -20.13 5.14 -17.18
CA LYS A 421 -20.75 6.01 -16.17
C LYS A 421 -21.02 5.24 -14.87
N LEU A 422 -21.11 5.96 -13.77
CA LEU A 422 -21.61 5.42 -12.51
C LEU A 422 -23.14 5.27 -12.58
N SER A 423 -23.64 4.03 -12.67
CA SER A 423 -25.08 3.77 -12.54
C SER A 423 -25.57 4.05 -11.13
N ASP A 424 -26.87 4.29 -10.97
CA ASP A 424 -27.46 4.54 -9.64
C ASP A 424 -27.18 3.39 -8.66
N GLU A 425 -27.19 2.14 -9.14
CA GLU A 425 -26.84 0.97 -8.35
C GLU A 425 -25.39 1.01 -7.85
N VAL A 426 -24.43 1.30 -8.75
CA VAL A 426 -23.01 1.43 -8.39
C VAL A 426 -22.82 2.58 -7.39
N GLN A 427 -23.52 3.70 -7.59
CA GLN A 427 -23.48 4.84 -6.67
C GLN A 427 -23.94 4.46 -5.24
N GLN A 428 -25.01 3.67 -5.09
CA GLN A 428 -25.47 3.23 -3.77
C GLN A 428 -24.46 2.30 -3.10
N ILE A 429 -23.86 1.38 -3.86
CA ILE A 429 -22.80 0.49 -3.34
C ILE A 429 -21.58 1.29 -2.89
N ILE A 430 -21.17 2.30 -3.68
CA ILE A 430 -20.09 3.22 -3.30
C ILE A 430 -20.40 3.94 -2.00
N LEU A 431 -21.60 4.51 -1.85
CA LEU A 431 -21.97 5.23 -0.63
C LEU A 431 -22.01 4.31 0.61
N LYS A 432 -22.44 3.05 0.44
CA LYS A 432 -22.41 2.04 1.50
C LYS A 432 -20.97 1.66 1.91
N ASN A 433 -20.00 1.80 1.00
CA ASN A 433 -18.62 1.34 1.17
C ASN A 433 -17.58 2.46 1.05
N LYS A 434 -17.97 3.71 1.29
CA LYS A 434 -17.14 4.90 1.05
C LYS A 434 -15.82 4.94 1.84
N ASP A 435 -15.74 4.22 2.96
CA ASP A 435 -14.52 4.16 3.77
C ASP A 435 -13.50 3.13 3.22
N ASN A 436 -13.90 2.29 2.24
CA ASN A 436 -12.99 1.36 1.56
C ASN A 436 -12.25 2.08 0.42
N LYS A 437 -11.11 2.68 0.74
CA LYS A 437 -10.29 3.45 -0.22
C LYS A 437 -9.79 2.61 -1.39
N GLN A 438 -9.39 1.35 -1.17
CA GLN A 438 -8.96 0.44 -2.24
C GLN A 438 -10.08 0.20 -3.24
N PHE A 439 -11.30 -0.03 -2.76
CA PHE A 439 -12.48 -0.19 -3.62
C PHE A 439 -12.80 1.09 -4.41
N LEU A 440 -12.82 2.26 -3.77
CA LEU A 440 -13.06 3.53 -4.46
C LEU A 440 -12.01 3.78 -5.54
N PHE A 441 -10.73 3.54 -5.23
CA PHE A 441 -9.64 3.68 -6.17
C PHE A 441 -9.80 2.74 -7.38
N ALA A 442 -10.13 1.46 -7.14
CA ALA A 442 -10.34 0.47 -8.20
C ALA A 442 -11.47 0.89 -9.15
N ILE A 443 -12.62 1.34 -8.64
CA ILE A 443 -13.71 1.87 -9.47
C ILE A 443 -13.24 3.09 -10.27
N GLY A 444 -12.51 4.01 -9.63
CA GLY A 444 -11.94 5.18 -10.31
C GLY A 444 -10.99 4.79 -11.45
N ARG A 445 -10.13 3.79 -11.24
CA ARG A 445 -9.23 3.27 -12.27
C ARG A 445 -9.98 2.60 -13.43
N GLU A 446 -11.01 1.81 -13.16
CA GLU A 446 -11.83 1.23 -14.24
C GLU A 446 -12.51 2.33 -15.07
N LEU A 447 -13.08 3.35 -14.43
CA LEU A 447 -13.67 4.49 -15.13
C LEU A 447 -12.64 5.24 -15.98
N GLU A 448 -11.44 5.45 -15.46
CA GLU A 448 -10.35 6.10 -16.18
C GLU A 448 -9.90 5.28 -17.40
N TYR A 449 -9.71 3.97 -17.26
CA TYR A 449 -9.40 3.07 -18.38
C TYR A 449 -10.51 3.05 -19.44
N LEU A 450 -11.75 3.25 -19.03
CA LEU A 450 -12.89 3.39 -19.92
C LEU A 450 -13.10 4.82 -20.44
N GLY A 451 -12.22 5.77 -20.10
CA GLY A 451 -12.23 7.14 -20.61
C GLY A 451 -13.14 8.13 -19.85
N ASN A 452 -13.79 7.72 -18.76
CA ASN A 452 -14.54 8.61 -17.89
C ASN A 452 -13.65 9.19 -16.78
N THR A 453 -12.88 10.20 -17.14
CA THR A 453 -11.94 10.84 -16.21
C THR A 453 -12.59 11.72 -15.15
N ASN A 454 -13.87 12.12 -15.29
CA ASN A 454 -14.51 12.97 -14.28
C ASN A 454 -14.94 12.19 -13.06
N ASP A 455 -15.63 11.08 -13.27
CA ASP A 455 -16.06 10.23 -12.17
C ASP A 455 -14.84 9.63 -11.47
N ALA A 456 -13.82 9.26 -12.25
CA ALA A 456 -12.51 8.85 -11.72
C ALA A 456 -11.87 9.93 -10.84
N ALA A 457 -11.72 11.16 -11.34
CA ALA A 457 -11.17 12.28 -10.57
C ALA A 457 -11.96 12.57 -9.29
N PHE A 458 -13.29 12.45 -9.34
CA PHE A 458 -14.11 12.61 -8.15
C PHE A 458 -13.85 11.50 -7.12
N LEU A 459 -13.78 10.24 -7.55
CA LEU A 459 -13.45 9.14 -6.65
C LEU A 459 -12.05 9.28 -6.04
N TYR A 460 -11.07 9.74 -6.82
CA TYR A 460 -9.73 10.02 -6.31
C TYR A 460 -9.72 11.14 -5.27
N SER A 461 -10.53 12.19 -5.45
CA SER A 461 -10.65 13.25 -4.43
C SER A 461 -11.16 12.72 -3.08
N ALA A 462 -12.05 11.72 -3.11
CA ALA A 462 -12.58 11.10 -1.90
C ALA A 462 -11.58 10.20 -1.15
N LEU A 463 -10.41 9.88 -1.74
CA LEU A 463 -9.36 9.09 -1.09
C LEU A 463 -8.55 9.90 -0.08
N GLN A 464 -8.51 11.23 -0.24
CA GLN A 464 -7.78 12.12 0.65
C GLN A 464 -8.51 12.26 1.99
N ASP A 465 -7.81 11.89 3.07
CA ASP A 465 -8.28 12.12 4.44
C ASP A 465 -7.26 12.99 5.18
N PHE A 466 -7.58 14.28 5.30
CA PHE A 466 -6.74 15.25 6.03
C PHE A 466 -6.99 15.22 7.55
N SER A 467 -7.88 14.36 8.04
CA SER A 467 -8.30 14.35 9.45
C SER A 467 -7.48 13.43 10.36
N SER A 468 -6.69 12.50 9.80
CA SER A 468 -5.86 11.59 10.59
C SER A 468 -4.40 12.07 10.66
N ASN A 469 -3.94 12.48 11.85
CA ASN A 469 -2.53 12.77 12.15
C ASN A 469 -1.60 11.52 12.13
N SER A 470 -2.07 10.36 11.64
CA SER A 470 -1.26 9.15 11.50
C SER A 470 -0.58 9.15 10.14
N TYR A 471 0.73 9.39 10.14
CA TYR A 471 1.50 9.73 8.94
C TYR A 471 1.69 8.61 7.91
N ASP A 472 1.24 7.35 8.09
CA ASP A 472 1.66 6.28 7.17
C ASP A 472 0.60 5.24 6.72
N GLU A 473 -0.60 5.14 7.29
CA GLU A 473 -1.48 3.96 7.03
C GLU A 473 -2.71 4.20 6.14
N ASN A 474 -2.91 5.42 5.60
CA ASN A 474 -4.19 5.81 4.99
C ASN A 474 -4.16 6.26 3.52
N PHE A 475 -3.02 6.18 2.84
CA PHE A 475 -2.90 6.61 1.44
C PHE A 475 -3.00 5.42 0.48
N ILE A 476 -3.58 5.66 -0.71
CA ILE A 476 -3.47 4.73 -1.84
C ILE A 476 -2.33 5.22 -2.72
N TYR A 477 -1.29 4.42 -2.84
CA TYR A 477 -0.14 4.70 -3.69
C TYR A 477 -0.32 4.03 -5.05
N PHE A 478 -0.08 4.78 -6.13
CA PHE A 478 -0.23 4.28 -7.49
C PHE A 478 0.65 5.04 -8.48
N LYS A 479 0.80 4.49 -9.68
CA LYS A 479 1.57 5.10 -10.78
C LYS A 479 0.67 5.40 -11.99
N SER A 480 1.26 6.04 -13.00
CA SER A 480 0.59 6.35 -14.27
C SER A 480 1.11 5.51 -15.43
N LEU A 481 0.21 5.18 -16.36
CA LEU A 481 0.54 4.59 -17.66
C LEU A 481 1.36 5.54 -18.56
N GLN A 482 1.36 6.85 -18.27
CA GLN A 482 2.08 7.86 -19.06
C GLN A 482 3.57 7.96 -18.70
N ASN A 483 4.05 7.23 -17.68
CA ASN A 483 5.47 7.22 -17.34
C ASN A 483 6.27 6.45 -18.42
N LYS A 484 7.09 7.17 -19.18
CA LYS A 484 7.86 6.62 -20.31
C LYS A 484 9.34 6.42 -20.00
N ASN A 485 9.84 7.00 -18.92
CA ASN A 485 11.23 6.88 -18.53
C ASN A 485 11.42 5.74 -17.52
N GLN A 486 12.61 5.15 -17.52
CA GLN A 486 13.03 4.07 -16.62
C GLN A 486 13.15 4.51 -15.15
N THR A 487 12.63 5.69 -14.79
CA THR A 487 12.58 6.16 -13.41
C THR A 487 11.20 5.85 -12.85
N TYR A 488 11.14 4.73 -12.12
CA TYR A 488 9.98 4.31 -11.34
C TYR A 488 9.63 5.24 -10.17
N GLY A 489 10.40 6.32 -9.97
CA GLY A 489 10.28 7.27 -8.87
C GLY A 489 9.11 8.27 -8.92
N ILE A 490 8.27 8.27 -9.96
CA ILE A 490 7.06 9.11 -10.00
C ILE A 490 5.86 8.29 -9.52
N LEU A 491 5.60 8.37 -8.22
CA LEU A 491 4.42 7.80 -7.55
C LEU A 491 3.43 8.89 -7.17
N PHE A 492 2.16 8.52 -7.07
CA PHE A 492 1.07 9.39 -6.64
C PHE A 492 0.38 8.81 -5.42
N TYR A 493 0.01 9.69 -4.50
CA TYR A 493 -0.80 9.38 -3.31
C TYR A 493 -1.95 10.39 -3.11
N ASP A 494 -2.01 11.41 -3.97
CA ASP A 494 -2.96 12.51 -3.89
C ASP A 494 -3.51 12.82 -5.30
N TYR A 495 -4.79 13.17 -5.37
CA TYR A 495 -5.47 13.33 -6.66
C TYR A 495 -5.05 14.61 -7.39
N PHE A 496 -4.63 15.66 -6.67
CA PHE A 496 -4.27 16.94 -7.28
C PHE A 496 -2.97 16.80 -8.09
N SER A 497 -1.93 16.21 -7.49
CA SER A 497 -0.66 15.94 -8.19
C SER A 497 -0.86 14.98 -9.35
N TYR A 498 -1.74 13.99 -9.20
CA TYR A 498 -2.08 13.08 -10.30
C TYR A 498 -2.74 13.81 -11.48
N ILE A 499 -3.75 14.64 -11.23
CA ILE A 499 -4.40 15.46 -12.27
C ILE A 499 -3.41 16.47 -12.87
N ASP A 500 -2.52 17.06 -12.06
CA ASP A 500 -1.47 17.98 -12.53
C ASP A 500 -0.53 17.32 -13.54
N ALA A 501 -0.13 16.08 -13.28
CA ALA A 501 0.74 15.33 -14.16
C ALA A 501 0.01 14.77 -15.39
N ILE A 502 -1.16 14.13 -15.18
CA ILE A 502 -1.71 13.17 -16.16
C ILE A 502 -2.86 13.74 -17.00
N TYR A 503 -3.67 14.64 -16.44
CA TYR A 503 -4.90 15.09 -17.10
C TYR A 503 -4.61 16.25 -18.05
N THR A 504 -5.25 16.23 -19.22
CA THR A 504 -5.18 17.33 -20.19
C THR A 504 -5.94 18.56 -19.68
N PRO A 505 -5.67 19.78 -20.20
CA PRO A 505 -6.45 20.98 -19.86
C PRO A 505 -7.94 20.81 -20.14
N MET A 506 -8.31 20.08 -21.20
CA MET A 506 -9.70 19.84 -21.57
C MET A 506 -10.41 18.96 -20.54
N GLN A 507 -9.78 17.86 -20.09
CA GLN A 507 -10.32 16.99 -19.05
C GLN A 507 -10.49 17.74 -17.73
N LEU A 508 -9.48 18.52 -17.32
CA LEU A 508 -9.55 19.33 -16.11
C LEU A 508 -10.64 20.42 -16.19
N GLN A 509 -10.75 21.12 -17.31
CA GLN A 509 -11.80 22.12 -17.52
C GLN A 509 -13.19 21.49 -17.44
N TYR A 510 -13.37 20.29 -18.00
CA TYR A 510 -14.64 19.57 -17.92
C TYR A 510 -14.95 19.12 -16.48
N PHE A 511 -13.95 18.62 -15.75
CA PHE A 511 -14.08 18.27 -14.33
C PHE A 511 -14.48 19.47 -13.47
N ILE A 512 -13.81 20.62 -13.60
CA ILE A 512 -14.16 21.86 -12.88
C ILE A 512 -15.60 22.29 -13.18
N ASN A 513 -16.03 22.22 -14.44
CA ASN A 513 -17.40 22.57 -14.82
C ASN A 513 -18.42 21.63 -14.18
N ASN A 514 -18.11 20.32 -14.12
CA ASN A 514 -18.95 19.34 -13.45
C ASN A 514 -19.03 19.60 -11.95
N LEU A 515 -17.92 19.89 -11.26
CA LEU A 515 -17.92 20.25 -9.84
C LEU A 515 -18.82 21.45 -9.54
N LYS A 516 -18.70 22.53 -10.34
CA LYS A 516 -19.55 23.73 -10.20
C LYS A 516 -21.03 23.42 -10.43
N ASN A 517 -21.36 22.50 -11.32
CA ASN A 517 -22.74 22.06 -11.54
C ASN A 517 -23.26 21.17 -10.40
N GLN A 518 -22.44 20.23 -9.91
CA GLN A 518 -22.82 19.30 -8.84
C GLN A 518 -23.09 20.03 -7.51
N LYS A 519 -22.42 21.16 -7.24
CA LYS A 519 -22.71 22.02 -6.08
C LYS A 519 -24.17 22.51 -6.01
N LYS A 520 -24.90 22.50 -7.12
CA LYS A 520 -26.33 22.87 -7.15
C LYS A 520 -27.24 21.78 -6.56
N PHE A 521 -26.75 20.56 -6.40
CA PHE A 521 -27.49 19.41 -5.90
C PHE A 521 -27.01 19.04 -4.49
N VAL A 522 -27.44 19.83 -3.51
CA VAL A 522 -27.26 19.51 -2.08
C VAL A 522 -28.01 18.18 -1.84
N ASP A 523 -27.29 17.13 -1.43
CA ASP A 523 -27.71 15.71 -1.31
C ASP A 523 -27.47 14.77 -2.53
N GLY A 524 -26.89 15.28 -3.63
CA GLY A 524 -26.44 14.44 -4.75
C GLY A 524 -25.39 13.40 -4.34
N PHE A 525 -25.20 12.35 -5.15
CA PHE A 525 -24.21 11.28 -4.91
C PHE A 525 -22.82 11.83 -4.56
N TYR A 526 -22.30 12.73 -5.40
CA TYR A 526 -21.00 13.37 -5.24
C TYR A 526 -20.90 14.09 -3.89
N TYR A 527 -21.91 14.91 -3.53
CA TYR A 527 -21.94 15.62 -2.25
C TYR A 527 -21.93 14.67 -1.04
N ARG A 528 -22.66 13.55 -1.12
CA ARG A 528 -22.72 12.54 -0.05
C ARG A 528 -21.44 11.71 0.08
N LEU A 529 -20.69 11.57 -1.02
CA LEU A 529 -19.42 10.85 -1.03
C LEU A 529 -18.29 11.73 -0.46
N HIS A 530 -18.04 12.89 -1.05
CA HIS A 530 -16.98 13.80 -0.64
C HIS A 530 -17.27 15.24 -1.08
N LYS A 531 -17.11 16.22 -0.18
CA LYS A 531 -17.42 17.62 -0.48
C LYS A 531 -16.15 18.39 -0.85
N ILE A 532 -16.02 18.73 -2.13
CA ILE A 532 -15.01 19.67 -2.64
C ILE A 532 -15.50 21.11 -2.44
N ASP A 533 -14.75 21.91 -1.70
CA ASP A 533 -15.12 23.30 -1.37
C ASP A 533 -14.71 24.32 -2.46
N ASP A 534 -14.93 25.61 -2.23
CA ASP A 534 -14.56 26.64 -3.21
C ASP A 534 -13.04 26.91 -3.26
N THR A 535 -12.32 26.68 -2.17
CA THR A 535 -10.86 26.81 -2.11
C THR A 535 -10.19 25.78 -3.02
N GLU A 536 -10.69 24.55 -2.98
CA GLU A 536 -10.19 23.45 -3.80
C GLU A 536 -10.57 23.62 -5.28
N ILE A 537 -11.80 24.08 -5.58
CA ILE A 537 -12.16 24.46 -6.95
C ILE A 537 -11.27 25.59 -7.50
N ASN A 538 -10.96 26.61 -6.69
CA ASN A 538 -10.01 27.65 -7.09
C ASN A 538 -8.63 27.08 -7.36
N SER A 539 -8.17 26.12 -6.55
CA SER A 539 -6.87 25.44 -6.77
C SER A 539 -6.84 24.66 -8.09
N LEU A 540 -7.92 23.95 -8.45
CA LEU A 540 -8.04 23.29 -9.75
C LEU A 540 -8.15 24.29 -10.91
N GLN A 541 -8.83 25.43 -10.70
CA GLN A 541 -8.94 26.50 -11.68
C GLN A 541 -7.60 27.21 -11.94
N ASP A 542 -6.78 27.36 -10.90
CA ASP A 542 -5.39 27.83 -10.97
C ASP A 542 -4.53 26.82 -11.74
N LEU A 543 -4.66 25.53 -11.43
CA LEU A 543 -3.99 24.44 -12.15
C LEU A 543 -4.33 24.45 -13.63
N LEU A 544 -5.58 24.68 -13.99
CA LEU A 544 -5.98 24.81 -15.40
C LEU A 544 -5.26 25.97 -16.09
N GLY A 545 -5.16 27.13 -15.43
CA GLY A 545 -4.40 28.27 -15.93
C GLY A 545 -2.92 27.93 -16.10
N THR A 546 -2.31 27.27 -15.11
CA THR A 546 -0.92 26.81 -15.17
C THR A 546 -0.69 25.82 -16.31
N LYS A 547 -1.57 24.85 -16.54
CA LYS A 547 -1.47 23.93 -17.68
C LYS A 547 -1.52 24.68 -19.03
N TYR A 548 -2.32 25.75 -19.15
CA TYR A 548 -2.28 26.60 -20.35
C TYR A 548 -1.00 27.43 -20.48
N ILE A 549 -0.36 27.84 -19.37
CA ILE A 549 0.99 28.43 -19.41
C ILE A 549 2.01 27.41 -19.93
N ARG A 550 1.92 26.15 -19.50
CA ARG A 550 2.78 25.06 -19.98
C ARG A 550 2.71 24.89 -21.49
N GLU A 551 1.48 24.89 -22.03
CA GLU A 551 1.20 24.86 -23.48
C GLU A 551 1.43 26.20 -24.21
N ASN A 552 1.89 27.24 -23.50
CA ASN A 552 2.05 28.61 -23.99
C ASN A 552 0.75 29.24 -24.60
N LYS A 553 -0.43 28.77 -24.18
CA LYS A 553 -1.75 29.29 -24.58
C LYS A 553 -2.19 30.41 -23.64
N LEU A 554 -1.44 31.52 -23.65
CA LEU A 554 -1.54 32.59 -22.64
C LEU A 554 -2.94 33.21 -22.50
N ASN A 555 -3.70 33.36 -23.59
CA ASN A 555 -5.06 33.91 -23.51
C ASN A 555 -6.02 32.97 -22.77
N LEU A 556 -5.89 31.64 -22.94
CA LEU A 556 -6.68 30.66 -22.19
C LEU A 556 -6.24 30.58 -20.73
N ALA A 557 -4.93 30.73 -20.47
CA ALA A 557 -4.41 30.85 -19.12
C ALA A 557 -5.00 32.08 -18.41
N LEU A 558 -4.98 33.25 -19.07
CA LEU A 558 -5.56 34.48 -18.57
C LEU A 558 -7.05 34.33 -18.25
N GLN A 559 -7.83 33.75 -19.16
CA GLN A 559 -9.26 33.47 -18.93
C GLN A 559 -9.49 32.54 -17.74
N SER A 560 -8.58 31.59 -17.49
CA SER A 560 -8.67 30.66 -16.37
C SER A 560 -8.36 31.37 -15.05
N PHE A 561 -7.28 32.14 -14.99
CA PHE A 561 -6.91 32.90 -13.79
C PHE A 561 -7.90 34.01 -13.45
N GLN A 562 -8.59 34.59 -14.43
CA GLN A 562 -9.65 35.58 -14.22
C GLN A 562 -10.89 35.02 -13.50
N LYS A 563 -11.08 33.69 -13.50
CA LYS A 563 -12.18 33.02 -12.81
C LYS A 563 -11.87 32.72 -11.34
N LEU A 564 -10.65 33.00 -10.87
CA LEU A 564 -10.26 32.81 -9.48
C LEU A 564 -10.89 33.88 -8.59
N ASP A 565 -11.33 33.48 -7.41
CA ASP A 565 -11.89 34.41 -6.44
C ASP A 565 -10.83 35.39 -5.94
N LYS A 566 -11.24 36.64 -5.68
CA LYS A 566 -10.35 37.69 -5.18
C LYS A 566 -9.62 37.25 -3.90
N GLY A 567 -10.31 36.59 -2.98
CA GLY A 567 -9.71 36.07 -1.74
C GLY A 567 -8.62 35.03 -1.99
N TYR A 568 -8.74 34.19 -3.03
CA TYR A 568 -7.72 33.21 -3.41
C TYR A 568 -6.48 33.89 -4.01
N LEU A 569 -6.68 34.86 -4.90
CA LEU A 569 -5.59 35.66 -5.47
C LEU A 569 -4.88 36.53 -4.42
N GLU A 570 -5.57 36.81 -3.31
CA GLU A 570 -5.09 37.71 -2.27
C GLU A 570 -4.53 37.02 -1.03
N SER A 571 -4.75 35.72 -0.85
CA SER A 571 -4.23 34.95 0.29
C SER A 571 -2.79 34.50 0.09
N GLN A 572 -2.10 34.21 1.20
CA GLN A 572 -0.85 33.44 1.21
C GLN A 572 -1.11 31.92 1.26
N ASP A 573 -2.35 31.51 0.99
CA ASP A 573 -2.83 30.12 1.11
C ASP A 573 -2.79 29.35 -0.22
N VAL A 574 -2.13 29.90 -1.24
CA VAL A 574 -1.95 29.24 -2.53
C VAL A 574 -1.01 28.03 -2.40
N LEU A 575 -1.27 26.98 -3.18
CA LEU A 575 -0.68 25.65 -2.96
C LEU A 575 0.87 25.62 -2.94
N TRP A 576 1.54 26.45 -3.75
CA TRP A 576 3.01 26.50 -3.79
C TRP A 576 3.61 27.30 -2.61
N GLU A 577 2.85 28.19 -1.98
CA GLU A 577 3.24 28.90 -0.76
C GLU A 577 2.96 28.07 0.51
N LYS A 578 2.08 27.07 0.42
CA LYS A 578 1.76 26.12 1.50
C LYS A 578 2.80 25.03 1.73
N ASN A 579 3.67 24.74 0.75
CA ASN A 579 4.56 23.56 0.75
C ASN A 579 5.75 23.66 1.73
N THR A 580 5.62 24.48 2.79
CA THR A 580 6.64 24.71 3.81
C THR A 580 6.05 24.35 5.18
N ALA A 581 5.89 23.05 5.43
CA ALA A 581 5.62 22.55 6.78
C ALA A 581 6.79 22.87 7.74
N ASP A 582 8.00 23.10 7.19
CA ASP A 582 9.14 23.64 7.93
C ASP A 582 9.19 25.17 7.87
N ASN A 583 9.06 25.79 9.05
CA ASN A 583 9.19 27.25 9.24
C ASN A 583 10.55 27.82 8.77
N ASN A 584 11.57 26.97 8.59
CA ASN A 584 12.91 27.39 8.15
C ASN A 584 13.00 27.66 6.63
N PHE A 585 12.04 27.20 5.82
CA PHE A 585 12.06 27.33 4.35
C PHE A 585 10.98 28.25 3.78
N LYS A 586 10.13 28.85 4.64
CA LYS A 586 9.05 29.78 4.24
C LYS A 586 9.52 30.92 3.34
N ASN A 587 10.75 31.41 3.52
CA ASN A 587 11.30 32.54 2.77
C ASN A 587 11.94 32.15 1.42
N GLN A 588 12.03 30.86 1.07
CA GLN A 588 12.74 30.40 -0.14
C GLN A 588 11.83 30.19 -1.36
N PHE A 589 10.50 30.17 -1.19
CA PHE A 589 9.52 29.85 -2.24
C PHE A 589 8.47 30.95 -2.46
N VAL A 590 8.72 32.16 -1.96
CA VAL A 590 7.83 33.31 -2.09
C VAL A 590 7.89 33.85 -3.52
N PHE A 591 6.72 34.16 -4.09
CA PHE A 591 6.63 34.81 -5.39
C PHE A 591 6.67 36.34 -5.24
N ASP A 592 7.84 36.90 -4.94
CA ASP A 592 8.03 38.32 -4.56
C ASP A 592 8.91 39.15 -5.51
N GLU A 593 9.67 38.51 -6.41
CA GLU A 593 10.48 39.21 -7.41
C GLU A 593 9.77 39.36 -8.77
N ASN A 594 9.77 40.58 -9.32
CA ASN A 594 9.14 40.84 -10.62
C ASN A 594 9.92 40.14 -11.76
N PRO A 595 9.34 39.12 -12.43
CA PRO A 595 10.09 38.23 -13.33
C PRO A 595 10.45 38.87 -14.68
N PHE A 596 9.95 40.08 -14.96
CA PHE A 596 10.34 40.81 -16.16
C PHE A 596 11.66 41.57 -15.97
N TYR A 597 11.98 41.96 -14.74
CA TYR A 597 13.09 42.88 -14.43
C TYR A 597 14.22 42.22 -13.64
N ASN A 598 13.90 41.25 -12.78
CA ASN A 598 14.86 40.55 -11.92
C ASN A 598 15.15 39.16 -12.45
N LEU A 599 16.40 38.72 -12.40
CA LEU A 599 16.82 37.37 -12.77
C LEU A 599 17.53 36.72 -11.59
N LYS A 600 17.14 35.50 -11.24
CA LYS A 600 17.77 34.75 -10.15
C LYS A 600 19.29 34.65 -10.32
N TYR A 601 20.03 34.87 -9.23
CA TYR A 601 21.50 34.91 -9.18
C TYR A 601 22.16 35.94 -10.11
N THR A 602 21.43 36.97 -10.53
CA THR A 602 21.93 38.04 -11.42
C THR A 602 21.74 39.39 -10.71
N PRO A 603 22.77 40.25 -10.59
CA PRO A 603 22.61 41.58 -10.03
C PRO A 603 21.59 42.41 -10.81
N ASN A 604 20.81 43.25 -10.12
CA ASN A 604 19.79 44.08 -10.77
C ASN A 604 20.42 45.04 -11.79
N PHE A 605 20.08 44.88 -13.07
CA PHE A 605 20.61 45.67 -14.18
C PHE A 605 19.53 46.40 -14.98
N ILE A 606 18.26 46.10 -14.73
CA ILE A 606 17.09 46.78 -15.29
C ILE A 606 16.38 47.49 -14.15
N GLU A 607 16.02 48.76 -14.36
CA GLU A 607 15.21 49.52 -13.42
C GLU A 607 13.76 49.03 -13.47
N GLU A 608 13.19 48.67 -12.31
CA GLU A 608 11.77 48.35 -12.19
C GLU A 608 10.92 49.60 -12.41
N LYS A 609 10.11 49.59 -13.47
CA LYS A 609 9.24 50.72 -13.81
C LYS A 609 7.79 50.53 -13.37
N GLU A 610 7.42 49.32 -12.96
CA GLU A 610 6.04 48.95 -12.66
C GLU A 610 5.98 48.21 -11.33
N SER A 611 5.13 48.69 -10.42
CA SER A 611 4.80 47.99 -9.19
C SER A 611 3.36 47.48 -9.28
N PHE A 612 3.20 46.16 -9.22
CA PHE A 612 1.90 45.50 -9.13
C PHE A 612 2.05 44.23 -8.30
N ARG A 613 0.95 43.76 -7.71
CA ARG A 613 0.96 42.51 -6.94
C ARG A 613 1.31 41.34 -7.86
N LEU A 614 2.36 40.61 -7.53
CA LEU A 614 2.80 39.46 -8.29
C LEU A 614 1.90 38.27 -7.97
N ASN A 615 1.22 37.77 -9.00
CA ASN A 615 0.51 36.50 -8.98
C ASN A 615 0.36 35.99 -10.42
N LYS A 616 -0.12 34.76 -10.60
CA LYS A 616 -0.23 34.16 -11.93
C LYS A 616 -1.10 34.97 -12.89
N LEU A 617 -2.16 35.61 -12.39
CA LEU A 617 -3.05 36.46 -13.18
C LEU A 617 -2.34 37.71 -13.72
N THR A 618 -1.71 38.50 -12.84
CA THR A 618 -1.09 39.78 -13.21
C THR A 618 0.13 39.57 -14.11
N ILE A 619 0.93 38.54 -13.84
CA ILE A 619 2.08 38.18 -14.66
C ILE A 619 1.65 37.70 -16.04
N THR A 620 0.66 36.82 -16.12
CA THR A 620 0.14 36.36 -17.43
C THR A 620 -0.43 37.52 -18.23
N LYS A 621 -1.19 38.42 -17.60
CA LYS A 621 -1.73 39.62 -18.25
C LYS A 621 -0.63 40.51 -18.80
N LYS A 622 0.40 40.77 -17.99
CA LYS A 622 1.54 41.61 -18.38
C LYS A 622 2.39 40.95 -19.48
N LEU A 623 2.57 39.64 -19.43
CA LEU A 623 3.28 38.87 -20.46
C LEU A 623 2.57 39.00 -21.83
N VAL A 624 1.24 38.86 -21.86
CA VAL A 624 0.44 39.08 -23.08
C VAL A 624 0.58 40.51 -23.58
N GLU A 625 0.52 41.50 -22.68
CA GLU A 625 0.71 42.91 -23.03
C GLU A 625 2.07 43.16 -23.70
N TYR A 626 3.16 42.66 -23.10
CA TYR A 626 4.51 42.85 -23.61
C TYR A 626 4.77 42.09 -24.92
N ILE A 627 4.20 40.90 -25.09
CA ILE A 627 4.25 40.18 -26.37
C ILE A 627 3.53 40.99 -27.46
N ASN A 628 2.37 41.57 -27.16
CA ASN A 628 1.64 42.40 -28.13
C ASN A 628 2.43 43.66 -28.51
N LYS A 629 3.09 44.32 -27.54
CA LYS A 629 3.97 45.47 -27.81
C LYS A 629 5.21 45.07 -28.62
N ALA A 630 5.87 43.96 -28.27
CA ALA A 630 7.01 43.43 -29.01
C ALA A 630 6.67 43.08 -30.47
N ASN A 631 5.46 42.58 -30.71
CA ASN A 631 4.97 42.21 -32.04
C ASN A 631 4.43 43.40 -32.86
N ASN A 632 4.10 44.52 -32.23
CA ASN A 632 3.58 45.70 -32.91
C ASN A 632 4.71 46.43 -33.68
N PRO A 633 4.68 46.51 -35.03
CA PRO A 633 5.73 47.19 -35.79
C PRO A 633 5.84 48.70 -35.51
N ALA A 634 4.78 49.33 -34.97
CA ALA A 634 4.78 50.75 -34.60
C ALA A 634 5.42 51.03 -33.23
N GLU A 635 5.67 50.00 -32.42
CA GLU A 635 6.35 50.13 -31.13
C GLU A 635 7.85 50.43 -31.37
N LYS A 636 8.39 51.41 -30.64
CA LYS A 636 9.79 51.82 -30.77
C LYS A 636 10.72 50.96 -29.92
N ASP A 637 10.23 50.47 -28.78
CA ASP A 637 11.01 49.70 -27.79
C ASP A 637 10.85 48.17 -27.94
N ARG A 638 10.65 47.68 -29.17
CA ARG A 638 10.36 46.25 -29.43
C ARG A 638 11.46 45.33 -28.93
N ASP A 639 12.71 45.73 -29.06
CA ASP A 639 13.88 45.00 -28.56
C ASP A 639 13.85 44.87 -27.03
N CYS A 640 13.51 45.94 -26.30
CA CYS A 640 13.29 45.91 -24.86
C CYS A 640 12.13 44.99 -24.46
N TYR A 641 10.97 45.12 -25.11
CA TYR A 641 9.82 44.26 -24.78
C TYR A 641 10.11 42.78 -25.05
N ASN A 642 10.79 42.44 -26.15
CA ASN A 642 11.26 41.07 -26.39
C ASN A 642 12.21 40.59 -25.28
N PHE A 643 13.11 41.44 -24.80
CA PHE A 643 14.04 41.10 -23.71
C PHE A 643 13.30 40.87 -22.38
N LEU A 644 12.33 41.72 -22.04
CA LEU A 644 11.51 41.57 -20.82
C LEU A 644 10.65 40.30 -20.90
N VAL A 645 10.07 39.99 -22.06
CA VAL A 645 9.35 38.74 -22.30
C VAL A 645 10.29 37.54 -22.11
N ALA A 646 11.52 37.61 -22.64
CA ALA A 646 12.52 36.56 -22.48
C ALA A 646 12.90 36.34 -21.00
N ASN A 647 13.12 37.42 -20.24
CA ASN A 647 13.35 37.35 -18.78
C ASN A 647 12.21 36.63 -18.06
N CYS A 648 10.97 36.97 -18.42
CA CYS A 648 9.80 36.35 -17.82
C CYS A 648 9.76 34.84 -18.07
N TYR A 649 9.93 34.40 -19.32
CA TYR A 649 9.99 32.97 -19.64
C TYR A 649 11.20 32.26 -18.99
N TYR A 650 12.35 32.93 -18.90
CA TYR A 650 13.52 32.39 -18.19
C TYR A 650 13.17 32.16 -16.71
N ASN A 651 12.52 33.13 -16.07
CA ASN A 651 12.13 33.02 -14.68
C ASN A 651 11.07 31.95 -14.42
N MET A 652 10.28 31.54 -15.42
CA MET A 652 9.31 30.45 -15.30
C MET A 652 9.95 29.05 -15.33
N SER A 653 11.25 28.93 -15.58
CA SER A 653 11.99 27.66 -15.62
C SER A 653 12.53 27.22 -14.25
N LYS A 654 13.14 26.03 -14.16
CA LYS A 654 13.83 25.57 -12.94
C LYS A 654 14.95 26.50 -12.46
N TYR A 655 15.53 27.30 -13.36
CA TYR A 655 16.62 28.23 -13.06
C TYR A 655 16.13 29.62 -12.60
N GLY A 656 14.82 29.84 -12.59
CA GLY A 656 14.18 31.12 -12.37
C GLY A 656 13.57 31.31 -10.98
N SER A 657 13.16 32.54 -10.66
CA SER A 657 12.42 32.87 -9.43
C SER A 657 10.89 32.72 -9.56
N ALA A 658 10.36 32.61 -10.79
CA ALA A 658 8.93 32.50 -11.08
C ALA A 658 8.50 31.09 -11.55
N TRP A 659 9.23 30.04 -11.15
CA TRP A 659 9.00 28.66 -11.54
C TRP A 659 7.57 28.16 -11.22
N MET A 660 6.94 28.73 -10.19
CA MET A 660 5.57 28.41 -9.77
C MET A 660 4.51 28.76 -10.83
N MET A 661 4.86 29.57 -11.83
CA MET A 661 4.01 29.77 -13.02
C MET A 661 3.78 28.46 -13.79
N ARG A 662 4.71 27.49 -13.69
CA ARG A 662 4.70 26.21 -14.41
C ARG A 662 4.64 24.97 -13.51
N ARG A 663 4.99 25.03 -12.22
CA ARG A 663 4.99 23.87 -11.30
C ARG A 663 4.40 24.22 -9.94
N TYR A 664 4.00 23.20 -9.16
CA TYR A 664 3.59 23.36 -7.75
C TYR A 664 4.66 22.86 -6.77
N SER A 665 5.59 22.05 -7.25
CA SER A 665 6.80 21.58 -6.58
C SER A 665 7.85 21.22 -7.64
N TRP A 666 9.13 21.26 -7.27
CA TRP A 666 10.24 20.68 -8.04
C TRP A 666 11.44 20.46 -7.10
N THR A 667 12.38 19.59 -7.49
CA THR A 667 13.62 19.34 -6.75
C THR A 667 14.81 19.41 -7.70
N MET A 668 15.98 19.81 -7.17
CA MET A 668 17.24 19.83 -7.93
C MET A 668 17.79 18.42 -8.21
N ILE A 669 17.29 17.40 -7.52
CA ILE A 669 17.78 16.01 -7.53
C ILE A 669 17.15 15.17 -8.66
N THR A 670 16.05 15.63 -9.28
CA THR A 670 15.40 14.92 -10.38
C THR A 670 15.00 15.90 -11.47
N ASP A 671 15.61 15.78 -12.65
CA ASP A 671 15.36 16.67 -13.78
C ASP A 671 14.11 16.29 -14.60
N TYR A 672 13.62 15.05 -14.49
CA TYR A 672 12.47 14.55 -15.25
C TYR A 672 11.13 14.77 -14.52
N SER A 673 10.10 15.18 -15.26
CA SER A 673 8.72 15.25 -14.79
C SER A 673 7.70 14.82 -15.85
N LEU A 674 6.50 14.37 -15.44
CA LEU A 674 5.45 13.93 -16.37
C LEU A 674 4.66 15.09 -17.00
N GLN A 675 4.89 16.32 -16.56
CA GLN A 675 4.22 17.49 -17.11
C GLN A 675 4.64 17.71 -18.57
N ASN A 676 3.68 18.06 -19.43
CA ASN A 676 3.86 18.16 -20.88
C ASN A 676 4.88 19.21 -21.37
N ASP A 677 5.35 20.11 -20.52
CA ASP A 677 6.38 21.12 -20.82
C ASP A 677 7.71 20.84 -20.12
N ASP A 678 7.99 19.59 -19.73
CA ASP A 678 9.24 19.19 -19.05
C ASP A 678 10.49 19.69 -19.79
N ASP A 679 10.53 19.49 -21.11
CA ASP A 679 11.58 20.00 -21.98
C ASP A 679 11.73 21.52 -21.90
N GLU A 680 10.62 22.28 -21.91
CA GLU A 680 10.66 23.75 -21.84
C GLU A 680 11.11 24.23 -20.46
N PHE A 681 10.58 23.61 -19.40
CA PHE A 681 10.90 23.93 -18.01
C PHE A 681 12.38 23.72 -17.69
N ASN A 682 12.99 22.71 -18.32
CA ASN A 682 14.42 22.37 -18.16
C ASN A 682 15.34 23.06 -19.18
N SER A 683 14.86 23.43 -20.38
CA SER A 683 15.73 23.91 -21.48
C SER A 683 15.60 25.39 -21.86
N ASN A 684 14.64 26.13 -21.30
CA ASN A 684 14.47 27.57 -21.56
C ASN A 684 14.29 27.95 -23.06
N ASN A 685 13.62 27.14 -23.88
CA ASN A 685 13.58 27.40 -25.33
C ASN A 685 12.80 28.68 -25.67
N LEU A 686 11.71 29.00 -24.96
CA LEU A 686 10.96 30.23 -25.18
C LEU A 686 11.78 31.47 -24.83
N ALA A 687 12.50 31.46 -23.72
CA ALA A 687 13.38 32.55 -23.33
C ALA A 687 14.46 32.79 -24.40
N LYS A 688 15.12 31.71 -24.86
CA LYS A 688 16.13 31.75 -25.93
C LYS A 688 15.59 32.36 -27.22
N TYR A 689 14.35 32.00 -27.59
CA TYR A 689 13.67 32.56 -28.76
C TYR A 689 13.47 34.07 -28.64
N TYR A 690 12.93 34.55 -27.51
CA TYR A 690 12.66 35.98 -27.31
C TYR A 690 13.93 36.83 -27.12
N TYR A 691 15.00 36.29 -26.52
CA TYR A 691 16.30 36.98 -26.54
C TYR A 691 16.85 37.12 -27.98
N GLY A 692 16.62 36.12 -28.83
CA GLY A 692 16.94 36.22 -30.26
C GLY A 692 16.14 37.33 -30.96
N LYS A 693 14.83 37.43 -30.67
CA LYS A 693 13.99 38.52 -31.18
C LYS A 693 14.44 39.89 -30.66
N ALA A 694 14.89 39.97 -29.40
CA ALA A 694 15.45 41.20 -28.85
C ALA A 694 16.71 41.63 -29.62
N LYS A 695 17.62 40.68 -29.90
CA LYS A 695 18.82 40.90 -30.74
C LYS A 695 18.45 41.40 -32.13
N GLU A 696 17.51 40.74 -32.81
CA GLU A 696 17.06 41.09 -34.17
C GLU A 696 16.47 42.50 -34.27
N ASN A 697 15.76 42.96 -33.22
CA ASN A 697 15.13 44.28 -33.21
C ASN A 697 16.03 45.39 -32.64
N SER A 698 17.18 45.05 -32.06
CA SER A 698 18.10 46.02 -31.45
C SER A 698 18.92 46.77 -32.51
N LYS A 699 19.15 48.06 -32.27
CA LYS A 699 20.09 48.90 -33.03
C LYS A 699 21.44 49.09 -32.34
N SER A 700 21.57 48.67 -31.08
CA SER A 700 22.81 48.78 -30.31
C SER A 700 23.57 47.46 -30.35
N GLU A 701 24.83 47.52 -30.80
CA GLU A 701 25.73 46.36 -30.84
C GLU A 701 25.98 45.80 -29.44
N LYS A 702 26.22 46.66 -28.43
CA LYS A 702 26.34 46.24 -27.03
C LYS A 702 25.07 45.53 -26.55
N PHE A 703 23.88 46.05 -26.84
CA PHE A 703 22.65 45.36 -26.44
C PHE A 703 22.45 44.02 -27.17
N GLN A 704 22.85 43.93 -28.45
CA GLN A 704 22.85 42.68 -29.20
C GLN A 704 23.77 41.63 -28.58
N MET A 705 24.95 42.02 -28.09
CA MET A 705 25.88 41.13 -27.39
C MET A 705 25.29 40.61 -26.06
N LEU A 706 24.61 41.47 -25.29
CA LEU A 706 23.88 41.02 -24.09
C LEU A 706 22.77 40.03 -24.44
N CYS A 707 21.99 40.29 -25.49
CA CYS A 707 20.98 39.34 -25.96
C CYS A 707 21.60 37.99 -26.34
N LEU A 708 22.74 38.00 -27.04
CA LEU A 708 23.48 36.81 -27.43
C LEU A 708 24.02 36.03 -26.21
N ARG A 709 24.54 36.74 -25.20
CA ARG A 709 24.97 36.18 -23.91
C ARG A 709 23.82 35.46 -23.19
N MET A 710 22.61 36.02 -23.25
CA MET A 710 21.41 35.44 -22.64
C MET A 710 20.86 34.25 -23.44
N GLN A 711 20.95 34.27 -24.78
CA GLN A 711 20.67 33.08 -25.60
C GLN A 711 21.62 31.93 -25.25
N GLY A 712 22.91 32.24 -25.08
CA GLY A 712 23.92 31.27 -24.63
C GLY A 712 23.64 30.73 -23.23
N ARG A 713 23.14 31.55 -22.29
CA ARG A 713 22.71 31.06 -20.97
C ARG A 713 21.61 30.01 -21.09
N CYS A 714 20.60 30.25 -21.91
CA CYS A 714 19.52 29.27 -22.14
C CYS A 714 20.03 28.00 -22.84
N GLU A 715 20.92 28.13 -23.83
CA GLU A 715 21.52 26.97 -24.50
C GLU A 715 22.38 26.13 -23.55
N ASN A 716 23.08 26.77 -22.63
CA ASN A 716 23.87 26.08 -21.62
C ASN A 716 23.01 25.21 -20.71
N ASN A 717 21.85 25.74 -20.28
CA ASN A 717 20.88 25.00 -19.48
C ASN A 717 20.33 23.77 -20.22
N LYS A 718 20.00 23.92 -21.51
CA LYS A 718 19.59 22.81 -22.36
C LYS A 718 20.66 21.72 -22.48
N LEU A 719 21.90 22.12 -22.74
CA LEU A 719 23.01 21.17 -22.86
C LEU A 719 23.26 20.41 -21.55
N ASP A 720 23.02 21.08 -20.42
CA ASP A 720 23.13 20.49 -19.08
C ASP A 720 22.07 19.42 -18.84
N TYR A 721 20.80 19.76 -19.10
CA TYR A 721 19.67 18.82 -18.98
C TYR A 721 19.89 17.56 -19.83
N ASN A 722 20.27 17.72 -21.11
CA ASN A 722 20.53 16.61 -22.01
C ASN A 722 21.70 15.70 -21.56
N ALA A 723 22.66 16.24 -20.79
CA ALA A 723 23.80 15.46 -20.31
C ALA A 723 23.52 14.77 -18.98
N ASN A 724 22.68 15.34 -18.12
CA ASN A 724 22.20 14.70 -16.89
C ASN A 724 21.35 13.45 -17.17
N GLU A 725 20.63 13.41 -18.29
CA GLU A 725 19.99 12.17 -18.79
C GLU A 725 21.00 11.05 -19.08
N MET A 726 22.30 11.34 -19.17
CA MET A 726 23.32 10.43 -19.67
C MET A 726 24.44 10.07 -18.66
N TYR A 727 24.76 10.90 -17.65
CA TYR A 727 25.99 10.70 -16.83
C TYR A 727 25.93 10.93 -15.31
N GLY A 728 24.82 11.38 -14.70
CA GLY A 728 24.74 11.57 -13.24
C GLY A 728 25.48 12.81 -12.70
N TYR A 729 25.09 13.25 -11.50
CA TYR A 729 25.22 14.62 -10.95
C TYR A 729 26.64 15.22 -10.71
N TRP A 730 27.74 14.59 -11.12
CA TRP A 730 29.10 15.08 -10.85
C TRP A 730 29.71 15.74 -12.08
N HIS A 731 29.88 17.06 -12.03
CA HIS A 731 30.39 17.85 -13.14
C HIS A 731 31.78 18.37 -12.75
N ASP A 732 32.82 17.93 -13.46
CA ASP A 732 34.17 18.49 -13.34
C ASP A 732 34.35 19.69 -14.27
N ASP A 733 35.50 20.36 -14.16
CA ASP A 733 35.83 21.53 -14.99
C ASP A 733 35.87 21.15 -16.49
N GLU A 734 36.27 19.92 -16.81
CA GLU A 734 36.31 19.41 -18.19
C GLU A 734 34.89 19.35 -18.79
N TYR A 735 33.90 18.89 -18.04
CA TYR A 735 32.50 18.90 -18.46
C TYR A 735 32.01 20.32 -18.78
N ILE A 736 32.35 21.30 -17.93
CA ILE A 736 31.93 22.69 -18.13
C ILE A 736 32.55 23.26 -19.41
N GLU A 737 33.84 23.03 -19.63
CA GLU A 737 34.55 23.46 -20.85
C GLU A 737 33.97 22.82 -22.10
N GLN A 738 33.73 21.50 -22.07
CA GLN A 738 33.12 20.78 -23.18
C GLN A 738 31.72 21.32 -23.49
N ARG A 739 30.89 21.56 -22.47
CA ARG A 739 29.54 22.14 -22.62
C ARG A 739 29.61 23.54 -23.24
N PHE A 740 30.54 24.39 -22.80
CA PHE A 740 30.72 25.74 -23.35
C PHE A 740 31.24 25.70 -24.80
N SER A 741 32.07 24.72 -25.16
CA SER A 741 32.53 24.52 -26.54
C SER A 741 31.38 24.17 -27.49
N LYS A 742 30.40 23.38 -27.02
CA LYS A 742 29.19 23.00 -27.77
C LYS A 742 28.15 24.13 -27.85
N ASN A 743 28.23 25.13 -26.98
CA ASN A 743 27.28 26.25 -26.94
C ASN A 743 27.51 27.23 -28.09
N LYS A 744 26.70 27.10 -29.16
CA LYS A 744 26.80 27.92 -30.37
C LYS A 744 26.83 29.44 -30.08
N PHE A 745 26.03 29.92 -29.14
CA PHE A 745 25.90 31.36 -28.89
C PHE A 745 27.10 31.91 -28.14
N TYR A 746 27.70 31.15 -27.22
CA TYR A 746 28.97 31.53 -26.61
C TYR A 746 30.11 31.51 -27.63
N GLN A 747 30.14 30.54 -28.55
CA GLN A 747 31.11 30.53 -29.65
C GLN A 747 30.92 31.71 -30.60
N GLU A 748 29.68 32.12 -30.87
CA GLU A 748 29.38 33.32 -31.66
C GLU A 748 29.85 34.58 -30.92
N LEU A 749 29.51 34.72 -29.63
CA LEU A 749 29.92 35.85 -28.80
C LEU A 749 31.45 35.99 -28.73
N LYS A 750 32.18 34.88 -28.61
CA LYS A 750 33.65 34.83 -28.61
C LYS A 750 34.27 35.32 -29.91
N LYS A 751 33.59 35.10 -31.04
CA LYS A 751 34.05 35.53 -32.37
C LYS A 751 33.67 36.97 -32.70
N SER A 752 32.54 37.43 -32.17
CA SER A 752 31.91 38.69 -32.58
C SER A 752 32.16 39.87 -31.66
N SER A 753 32.90 39.72 -30.56
CA SER A 753 33.07 40.78 -29.56
C SER A 753 34.45 40.78 -28.91
N SER A 754 35.08 41.96 -28.81
CA SER A 754 36.24 42.20 -27.94
C SER A 754 35.91 42.07 -26.45
N ASP A 755 34.61 42.11 -26.12
CA ASP A 755 34.10 42.20 -24.75
C ASP A 755 33.55 40.84 -24.26
N TYR A 756 33.91 39.74 -24.94
CA TYR A 756 33.54 38.38 -24.55
C TYR A 756 33.90 38.09 -23.08
N GLU A 757 35.12 38.44 -22.68
CA GLU A 757 35.58 38.24 -21.29
C GLU A 757 34.78 39.07 -20.29
N ASP A 758 34.37 40.29 -20.66
CA ASP A 758 33.58 41.19 -19.80
C ASP A 758 32.14 40.66 -19.59
N LEU A 759 31.53 40.06 -20.62
CA LEU A 759 30.19 39.45 -20.52
C LEU A 759 30.17 38.04 -19.91
N MET A 760 31.30 37.31 -19.96
CA MET A 760 31.39 35.94 -19.46
C MET A 760 31.94 35.83 -18.04
N SER A 761 32.77 36.78 -17.59
CA SER A 761 33.41 36.75 -16.27
C SER A 761 32.46 37.14 -15.12
N SER A 762 31.54 38.08 -15.32
CA SER A 762 30.56 38.47 -14.31
C SER A 762 29.30 39.10 -14.91
N CYS A 763 28.20 39.12 -14.14
CA CYS A 763 26.96 39.79 -14.53
C CYS A 763 26.96 41.30 -14.23
N ASN A 764 28.03 41.86 -13.66
CA ASN A 764 28.09 43.29 -13.28
C ASN A 764 28.07 44.22 -14.49
N SER A 765 28.60 43.76 -15.63
CA SER A 765 28.63 44.48 -16.89
C SER A 765 27.24 44.65 -17.52
N PHE A 766 26.26 43.79 -17.18
CA PHE A 766 24.93 43.76 -17.84
C PHE A 766 24.21 45.11 -17.84
N LYS A 767 24.40 45.92 -16.79
CA LYS A 767 23.76 47.25 -16.68
C LYS A 767 24.24 48.21 -17.77
N GLU A 768 25.52 48.18 -18.13
CA GLU A 768 26.06 49.01 -19.20
C GLU A 768 25.47 48.61 -20.56
N TYR A 769 25.48 47.30 -20.84
CA TYR A 769 25.03 46.77 -22.13
C TYR A 769 23.53 46.95 -22.31
N PHE A 770 22.74 46.78 -21.24
CA PHE A 770 21.32 47.06 -21.26
C PHE A 770 21.03 48.56 -21.45
N ASN A 771 21.79 49.47 -20.82
CA ASN A 771 21.57 50.91 -20.97
C ASN A 771 22.05 51.48 -22.31
N SER A 772 22.98 50.82 -23.02
CA SER A 772 23.45 51.21 -24.37
C SER A 772 22.33 51.31 -25.42
N ARG A 773 21.15 50.81 -25.05
CA ARG A 773 19.94 50.80 -25.85
C ARG A 773 19.26 52.18 -25.95
N LYS A 774 19.52 53.05 -24.97
CA LYS A 774 18.79 54.31 -24.71
C LYS A 774 19.21 55.42 -25.66
#